data_AF-A0A924ZQF0-F1
#
_entry.id   AF-A0A924ZQF0-F1
#
_cell.length_a   1.000
_cell.length_b   1.000
_cell.length_c   1.000
_cell.angle_alpha   90.00
_cell.angle_beta   90.00
_cell.angle_gamma   90.00
#
_symmetry.space_group_name_H-M   'P 1'
#
loop_
_entity.id
_entity.type
_entity.pdbx_description
1 polymer ?
#
loop_
_entity_poly.entity_id
_entity_poly.type
_entity_poly.pdbx_seq_one_letter_code
_entity_poly.pdbx_strand_id
1 'polypeptide(L)'
;EKHGLEQAKRFSWDASARSTLAAMEGWHKNKISMTTEISAIGRRPKLAYMSPLPPERSGISDYSAELLPQLARHYEIEVISCQDSISDPWIKSNCLVRTVDWFKNNSSEYERILYHFGNSEFHQHMFGLLAEFPGVVVLHDFFLSGIVAHMDFTGYQPGNWVSELYKSHGYASVQQRFQTQDSSEIIWRYPCNLSVLQNAIGVITHSEYSRHLCLKWYGEKAKNSTTVIPLLREPTNNNDRAISRRALNLTDDTFCVCSFGMLSQTKLNHILLEAWITSSLSRDKNCVLIFVGEIDGGYRVRMLEAIEKHGLSDSVRITGWTDTTTFRHYLSAADIGVQLRTLSRGETSAAVLDCMNFGLPTIINANGSMADLPDNAVWKLPDEFDNTQLVEALESLWSDEHRRKTLSLQAKETVNTRHAPRACSDEYARSIESMYRASTVNLKNLTTKLASISDVPETDRQWTLVASTIALSISPKLQSRQFFVDISELVCRDSGTGIQRMVREILAELINSPPLGYRIEPIYATPDEGYRYARNFTLRFLNCPDSVLLDEPIEFNAGDIFLGLDFRPEVVLRHDIFYNQLRNHGVQVQFILYDLLTILQSHNFLPGSSEWIQRWLEIITKFDGAVCISKTVASELFDWLQVHGTQRVRPFKIGYFHLGADISTKKAKDFAPTFKLKLKNIAAHQSFLMVGTIEPRKAHSQTVMAFEKLWAQGLNVNLVIVGKEGWMSDDTVKSIQNHPKLNSHLFWFDGVSDEHLESIYSSSTCLIAASEGEGFGLPLVEAARHQISIIARDIPVFREVAGEHAFYFNGTTPNSLAEAITDWLELEKLGHAPKSSTMPWLTWKESTKNLLNVILDDQHYLRWVPDGVHRFWGSDSRLGSQTGRKIGRDIACTGTAGYLLFGPYLKLDAGRYQLIILGESDVNSLAGARIDIAVDKGNRIIGEGVLTASDQSGCLLDMLVNLDEQCTDLEVRIWVSENTDLTISMIEISRRKDESENLVEITSTEKKVLPLNQTDQQPIFYNQPFTATYVENMESAGVKIPEQNSSDSLVLIQPVLNRFSDESKITKTECSPITLTQSAEATEASGCKQMSNDSSKSKEVGVQPTTPYKTKLSSNKRKRAEADRKKKR
;
A
#
# COMPACT_ATOMS: atom_id res chain seq x y z
N GLU A 1 59.31 -3.80 -3.35
CA GLU A 1 58.42 -4.75 -2.64
C GLU A 1 58.35 -4.58 -1.12
N LYS A 2 59.44 -4.67 -0.34
CA LYS A 2 59.38 -4.53 1.14
C LYS A 2 58.66 -3.28 1.67
N HIS A 3 58.85 -2.12 1.04
CA HIS A 3 58.15 -0.89 1.42
C HIS A 3 56.65 -0.94 1.10
N GLY A 4 56.26 -1.65 0.03
CA GLY A 4 54.86 -1.85 -0.34
C GLY A 4 54.12 -2.76 0.65
N LEU A 5 54.75 -3.85 1.09
CA LEU A 5 54.22 -4.73 2.13
C LEU A 5 54.06 -4.02 3.49
N GLU A 6 54.99 -3.14 3.86
CA GLU A 6 54.87 -2.32 5.07
C GLU A 6 53.80 -1.21 4.94
N GLN A 7 53.63 -0.62 3.76
CA GLN A 7 52.54 0.33 3.53
C GLN A 7 51.18 -0.37 3.54
N ALA A 8 51.05 -1.55 2.92
CA ALA A 8 49.81 -2.32 2.88
C ALA A 8 49.28 -2.65 4.29
N LYS A 9 50.17 -2.93 5.26
CA LYS A 9 49.80 -3.15 6.68
C LYS A 9 49.13 -1.94 7.34
N ARG A 10 49.28 -0.72 6.80
CA ARG A 10 48.63 0.49 7.31
C ARG A 10 47.19 0.64 6.82
N PHE A 11 46.77 -0.16 5.84
CA PHE A 11 45.42 -0.16 5.28
C PHE A 11 44.72 -1.47 5.62
N SER A 12 43.62 -1.39 6.35
CA SER A 12 42.71 -2.53 6.59
C SER A 12 41.28 -2.05 6.42
N TRP A 13 40.36 -2.97 6.10
CA TRP A 13 38.94 -2.65 6.01
C TRP A 13 38.41 -2.02 7.31
N ASP A 14 38.90 -2.50 8.45
CA ASP A 14 38.61 -1.93 9.76
C ASP A 14 39.15 -0.50 9.95
N ALA A 15 40.38 -0.22 9.53
CA ALA A 15 40.97 1.12 9.64
C ALA A 15 40.27 2.10 8.69
N SER A 16 39.90 1.66 7.49
CA SER A 16 39.12 2.43 6.52
C SER A 16 37.70 2.68 7.00
N ALA A 17 37.02 1.68 7.57
CA ALA A 17 35.70 1.81 8.15
C ALA A 17 35.71 2.78 9.34
N ARG A 18 36.68 2.66 10.26
CA ARG A 18 36.83 3.59 11.40
C ARG A 18 37.16 5.02 10.95
N SER A 19 38.04 5.18 9.97
CA SER A 19 38.37 6.51 9.43
C SER A 19 37.17 7.15 8.73
N THR A 20 36.38 6.35 8.01
CA THR A 20 35.14 6.79 7.36
C THR A 20 34.10 7.17 8.39
N LEU A 21 33.88 6.34 9.42
CA LEU A 21 32.95 6.64 10.52
C LEU A 21 33.36 7.91 11.26
N ALA A 22 34.66 8.05 11.61
CA ALA A 22 35.18 9.25 12.26
C ALA A 22 35.03 10.50 11.38
N ALA A 23 35.20 10.39 10.06
CA ALA A 23 34.97 11.49 9.13
C ALA A 23 33.47 11.84 9.05
N MET A 24 32.57 10.84 9.04
CA MET A 24 31.12 11.04 9.06
C MET A 24 30.65 11.67 10.39
N GLU A 25 31.16 11.20 11.52
CA GLU A 25 30.90 11.77 12.85
C GLU A 25 31.47 13.18 13.00
N GLY A 26 32.69 13.41 12.49
CA GLY A 26 33.33 14.73 12.45
C GLY A 26 32.55 15.72 11.58
N TRP A 27 32.09 15.28 10.40
CA TRP A 27 31.20 16.06 9.54
C TRP A 27 29.86 16.32 10.23
N HIS A 28 29.28 15.33 10.91
CA HIS A 28 28.03 15.48 11.66
C HIS A 28 28.18 16.50 12.82
N LYS A 29 29.25 16.41 13.61
CA LYS A 29 29.59 17.39 14.66
C LYS A 29 29.80 18.79 14.09
N ASN A 30 30.52 18.92 12.98
CA ASN A 30 30.73 20.23 12.32
C ASN A 30 29.42 20.79 11.75
N LYS A 31 28.53 19.94 11.22
CA LYS A 31 27.20 20.34 10.76
C LYS A 31 26.32 20.85 11.91
N ILE A 32 26.41 20.22 13.08
CA ILE A 32 25.75 20.67 14.32
C ILE A 32 26.39 21.97 14.86
N SER A 33 27.71 22.12 14.74
CA SER A 33 28.40 23.34 15.20
C SER A 33 28.10 24.54 14.29
N MET A 34 27.97 24.34 12.97
CA MET A 34 27.60 25.39 12.00
C MET A 34 26.15 25.87 12.12
N THR A 35 25.27 25.11 12.78
CA THR A 35 23.89 25.56 13.08
C THR A 35 23.83 26.67 14.13
N THR A 36 24.91 26.92 14.87
CA THR A 36 24.88 27.78 16.08
C THR A 36 25.35 29.22 15.84
N GLU A 37 26.13 29.49 14.79
CA GLU A 37 26.60 30.85 14.49
C GLU A 37 25.73 31.50 13.40
N ILE A 38 24.82 32.38 13.83
CA ILE A 38 24.30 33.42 12.95
C ILE A 38 25.45 34.41 12.77
N SER A 39 26.27 34.23 11.72
CA SER A 39 27.13 35.30 11.24
C SER A 39 26.28 36.55 11.03
N ALA A 40 26.75 37.69 11.54
CA ALA A 40 26.10 38.97 11.36
C ALA A 40 26.01 39.28 9.85
N ILE A 41 24.86 38.97 9.25
CA ILE A 41 24.59 39.29 7.84
C ILE A 41 24.62 40.82 7.75
N GLY A 42 25.56 41.38 6.99
CA GLY A 42 25.75 42.84 6.89
C GLY A 42 24.56 43.61 6.32
N ARG A 43 23.51 42.91 5.85
CA ARG A 43 22.19 43.45 5.45
C ARG A 43 21.08 42.50 5.87
N ARG A 44 19.89 43.03 6.20
CA ARG A 44 18.69 42.21 6.46
C ARG A 44 18.23 41.53 5.15
N PRO A 45 17.98 40.21 5.13
CA PRO A 45 17.52 39.54 3.92
C PRO A 45 16.12 40.02 3.49
N LYS A 46 15.84 40.01 2.18
CA LYS A 46 14.51 40.35 1.66
C LYS A 46 13.54 39.18 1.83
N LEU A 47 12.44 39.39 2.55
CA LEU A 47 11.42 38.39 2.91
C LEU A 47 10.07 38.72 2.26
N ALA A 48 9.53 37.77 1.50
CA ALA A 48 8.12 37.81 1.07
C ALA A 48 7.25 37.23 2.18
N TYR A 49 6.35 38.04 2.73
CA TYR A 49 5.43 37.64 3.80
C TYR A 49 4.02 37.46 3.26
N MET A 50 3.52 36.22 3.23
CA MET A 50 2.20 35.88 2.72
C MET A 50 1.25 35.51 3.85
N SER A 51 0.27 36.37 4.12
CA SER A 51 -0.72 36.17 5.18
C SER A 51 -1.97 37.00 4.87
N PRO A 52 -3.17 36.58 5.32
CA PRO A 52 -4.23 37.55 5.54
C PRO A 52 -3.77 38.62 6.54
N LEU A 53 -4.25 39.85 6.39
CA LEU A 53 -3.93 41.01 7.22
C LEU A 53 -5.18 41.82 7.55
N PRO A 54 -5.16 42.65 8.61
CA PRO A 54 -6.31 43.48 8.95
C PRO A 54 -6.70 44.35 7.75
N PRO A 55 -8.00 44.51 7.41
CA PRO A 55 -9.18 44.27 8.25
C PRO A 55 -9.80 42.87 8.10
N GLU A 56 -9.12 41.90 7.47
CA GLU A 56 -9.68 40.55 7.35
C GLU A 56 -9.97 39.95 8.72
N ARG A 57 -11.16 39.35 8.84
CA ARG A 57 -11.67 38.79 10.09
C ARG A 57 -11.09 37.40 10.34
N SER A 58 -9.80 37.35 10.63
CA SER A 58 -9.07 36.12 10.91
C SER A 58 -8.10 36.33 12.06
N GLY A 59 -8.02 35.37 12.99
CA GLY A 59 -7.01 35.42 14.06
C GLY A 59 -5.58 35.41 13.54
N ILE A 60 -5.35 34.90 12.31
CA ILE A 60 -4.05 34.93 11.63
C ILE A 60 -3.71 36.36 11.16
N SER A 61 -4.73 37.15 10.80
CA SER A 61 -4.57 38.54 10.40
C SER A 61 -4.09 39.39 11.59
N ASP A 62 -4.73 39.26 12.75
CA ASP A 62 -4.29 39.92 13.99
C ASP A 62 -2.90 39.44 14.43
N TYR A 63 -2.66 38.12 14.39
CA TYR A 63 -1.35 37.52 14.68
C TYR A 63 -0.22 38.11 13.82
N SER A 64 -0.46 38.28 12.52
CA SER A 64 0.52 38.83 11.60
C SER A 64 0.82 40.30 11.88
N ALA A 65 -0.18 41.08 12.29
CA ALA A 65 0.02 42.47 12.71
C ALA A 65 0.91 42.58 13.96
N GLU A 66 0.81 41.63 14.90
CA GLU A 66 1.68 41.58 16.08
C GLU A 66 3.11 41.05 15.76
N LEU A 67 3.26 40.13 14.79
CA LEU A 67 4.56 39.55 14.42
C LEU A 67 5.43 40.52 13.60
N LEU A 68 4.85 41.15 12.58
CA LEU A 68 5.57 41.92 11.57
C LEU A 68 6.50 43.01 12.14
N PRO A 69 6.09 43.81 13.15
CA PRO A 69 6.97 44.83 13.74
C PRO A 69 8.24 44.27 14.35
N GLN A 70 8.15 43.10 14.99
CA GLN A 70 9.31 42.45 15.59
C GLN A 70 10.15 41.72 14.54
N LEU A 71 9.50 41.08 13.57
CA LEU A 71 10.18 40.33 12.52
C LEU A 71 10.97 41.23 11.57
N ALA A 72 10.51 42.45 11.34
CA ALA A 72 11.22 43.45 10.54
C ALA A 72 12.60 43.84 11.11
N ARG A 73 12.89 43.53 12.39
CA ARG A 73 14.25 43.70 12.95
C ARG A 73 15.27 42.79 12.25
N HIS A 74 14.81 41.66 11.72
CA HIS A 74 15.65 40.63 11.10
C HIS A 74 15.61 40.67 9.57
N TYR A 75 14.51 41.17 8.98
CA TYR A 75 14.26 41.11 7.53
C TYR A 75 13.83 42.46 6.94
N GLU A 76 14.10 42.66 5.66
CA GLU A 76 13.41 43.65 4.83
C GLU A 76 12.14 42.99 4.27
N ILE A 77 10.96 43.40 4.76
CA ILE A 77 9.71 42.68 4.52
C ILE A 77 8.86 43.39 3.47
N GLU A 78 8.50 42.67 2.42
CA GLU A 78 7.37 43.02 1.55
C GLU A 78 6.22 42.04 1.80
N VAL A 79 5.01 42.58 1.94
CA VAL A 79 3.80 41.80 2.14
C VAL A 79 3.19 41.45 0.79
N ILE A 80 2.89 40.18 0.59
CA ILE A 80 2.17 39.69 -0.60
C ILE A 80 0.73 39.40 -0.18
N SER A 81 -0.24 40.09 -0.79
CA SER A 81 -1.66 39.94 -0.45
C SER A 81 -2.55 39.98 -1.69
N CYS A 82 -3.68 39.27 -1.61
CA CYS A 82 -4.78 39.36 -2.57
C CYS A 82 -5.91 40.29 -2.10
N GLN A 83 -5.74 40.97 -0.97
CA GLN A 83 -6.77 41.84 -0.39
C GLN A 83 -6.80 43.23 -1.06
N ASP A 84 -8.00 43.80 -1.15
CA ASP A 84 -8.21 45.14 -1.69
C ASP A 84 -7.60 46.24 -0.81
N SER A 85 -7.55 46.01 0.51
CA SER A 85 -7.01 46.98 1.46
C SER A 85 -6.42 46.33 2.71
N ILE A 86 -5.46 47.03 3.31
CA ILE A 86 -4.87 46.71 4.62
C ILE A 86 -5.18 47.86 5.56
N SER A 87 -5.68 47.61 6.77
CA SER A 87 -6.08 48.63 7.74
C SER A 87 -5.01 48.92 8.79
N ASP A 88 -4.09 47.98 9.05
CA ASP A 88 -3.07 48.14 10.09
C ASP A 88 -2.12 49.33 9.80
N PRO A 89 -1.98 50.30 10.73
CA PRO A 89 -1.16 51.49 10.52
C PRO A 89 0.34 51.17 10.39
N TRP A 90 0.85 50.23 11.17
CA TRP A 90 2.28 49.92 11.17
C TRP A 90 2.68 49.28 9.85
N ILE A 91 1.90 48.31 9.37
CA ILE A 91 2.16 47.62 8.09
C ILE A 91 2.12 48.63 6.93
N LYS A 92 1.11 49.51 6.87
CA LYS A 92 0.98 50.54 5.84
C LYS A 92 2.19 51.48 5.76
N SER A 93 2.79 51.79 6.90
CA SER A 93 3.92 52.72 6.97
C SER A 93 5.28 52.06 6.78
N ASN A 94 5.41 50.75 7.03
CA ASN A 94 6.71 50.08 7.12
C ASN A 94 6.90 48.94 6.11
N CYS A 95 5.84 48.46 5.46
CA CYS A 95 5.91 47.36 4.50
C CYS A 95 5.41 47.81 3.12
N LEU A 96 6.13 47.42 2.06
CA LEU A 96 5.60 47.48 0.71
C LEU A 96 4.59 46.35 0.51
N VAL A 97 3.44 46.68 -0.06
CA VAL A 97 2.37 45.71 -0.36
C VAL A 97 2.41 45.39 -1.84
N ARG A 98 2.51 44.12 -2.18
CA ARG A 98 2.55 43.61 -3.56
C ARG A 98 1.39 42.65 -3.82
N THR A 99 0.96 42.61 -5.07
CA THR A 99 -0.02 41.62 -5.53
C THR A 99 0.65 40.27 -5.75
N VAL A 100 -0.16 39.21 -5.76
CA VAL A 100 0.28 37.86 -6.10
C VAL A 100 0.91 37.81 -7.51
N ASP A 101 0.30 38.44 -8.50
CA ASP A 101 0.83 38.47 -9.87
C ASP A 101 2.16 39.21 -9.98
N TRP A 102 2.32 40.28 -9.21
CA TRP A 102 3.61 40.96 -9.13
C TRP A 102 4.67 40.03 -8.52
N PHE A 103 4.33 39.33 -7.43
CA PHE A 103 5.25 38.38 -6.80
C PHE A 103 5.68 37.27 -7.76
N LYS A 104 4.77 36.66 -8.52
CA LYS A 104 5.09 35.60 -9.49
C LYS A 104 6.17 36.05 -10.48
N ASN A 105 6.06 37.27 -10.98
CA ASN A 105 7.00 37.84 -11.95
C ASN A 105 8.33 38.31 -11.34
N ASN A 106 8.41 38.50 -10.02
CA ASN A 106 9.58 39.08 -9.33
C ASN A 106 10.07 38.22 -8.16
N SER A 107 9.69 36.93 -8.13
CA SER A 107 9.98 36.02 -7.01
C SER A 107 11.48 35.77 -6.78
N SER A 108 12.30 36.00 -7.81
CA SER A 108 13.76 35.91 -7.75
C SER A 108 14.41 37.00 -6.91
N GLU A 109 13.72 38.11 -6.62
CA GLU A 109 14.22 39.17 -5.74
C GLU A 109 14.26 38.78 -4.26
N TYR A 110 13.51 37.74 -3.88
CA TYR A 110 13.33 37.34 -2.50
C TYR A 110 14.32 36.26 -2.09
N GLU A 111 15.00 36.50 -0.97
CA GLU A 111 15.90 35.54 -0.36
C GLU A 111 15.14 34.56 0.54
N ARG A 112 14.00 35.00 1.10
CA ARG A 112 13.13 34.21 1.97
C ARG A 112 11.67 34.38 1.58
N ILE A 113 10.88 33.34 1.78
CA ILE A 113 9.43 33.33 1.59
C ILE A 113 8.80 32.66 2.83
N LEU A 114 7.80 33.33 3.42
CA LEU A 114 7.06 32.83 4.59
C LEU A 114 5.56 32.83 4.27
N TYR A 115 4.92 31.67 4.41
CA TYR A 115 3.50 31.46 4.20
C TYR A 115 2.79 31.23 5.53
N HIS A 116 1.66 31.91 5.77
CA HIS A 116 0.76 31.61 6.89
C HIS A 116 -0.49 30.90 6.39
N PHE A 117 -0.59 29.60 6.68
CA PHE A 117 -1.72 28.75 6.31
C PHE A 117 -2.68 28.58 7.49
N GLY A 118 -3.96 28.79 7.22
CA GLY A 118 -5.08 28.42 8.06
C GLY A 118 -6.18 27.73 7.25
N ASN A 119 -7.25 27.32 7.91
CA ASN A 119 -8.33 26.54 7.30
C ASN A 119 -9.52 27.40 6.83
N SER A 120 -9.25 28.48 6.08
CA SER A 120 -10.27 29.39 5.53
C SER A 120 -9.93 29.87 4.11
N GLU A 121 -10.91 30.47 3.42
CA GLU A 121 -10.80 30.93 2.03
C GLU A 121 -9.70 31.97 1.79
N PHE A 122 -9.29 32.71 2.83
CA PHE A 122 -8.21 33.70 2.74
C PHE A 122 -6.86 33.10 2.32
N HIS A 123 -6.68 31.79 2.47
CA HIS A 123 -5.43 31.09 2.20
C HIS A 123 -5.39 30.37 0.83
N GLN A 124 -6.50 30.34 0.08
CA GLN A 124 -6.63 29.51 -1.14
C GLN A 124 -5.56 29.77 -2.20
N HIS A 125 -5.17 31.04 -2.38
CA HIS A 125 -4.16 31.44 -3.36
C HIS A 125 -2.74 30.94 -3.03
N MET A 126 -2.49 30.61 -1.75
CA MET A 126 -1.17 30.17 -1.29
C MET A 126 -0.87 28.72 -1.70
N PHE A 127 -1.88 27.87 -1.94
CA PHE A 127 -1.67 26.46 -2.32
C PHE A 127 -0.92 26.34 -3.65
N GLY A 128 -1.36 27.06 -4.69
CA GLY A 128 -0.68 27.09 -5.98
C GLY A 128 0.68 27.78 -5.91
N LEU A 129 0.78 28.87 -5.14
CA LEU A 129 2.04 29.60 -4.96
C LEU A 129 3.10 28.77 -4.27
N LEU A 130 2.76 27.98 -3.26
CA LEU A 130 3.71 27.14 -2.53
C LEU A 130 4.30 26.04 -3.43
N ALA A 131 3.48 25.48 -4.33
CA ALA A 131 3.94 24.48 -5.29
C ALA A 131 4.94 25.07 -6.30
N GLU A 132 4.74 26.32 -6.72
CA GLU A 132 5.59 27.01 -7.70
C GLU A 132 6.82 27.68 -7.03
N PHE A 133 6.65 28.23 -5.83
CA PHE A 133 7.66 29.00 -5.08
C PHE A 133 7.77 28.47 -3.65
N PRO A 134 8.53 27.38 -3.42
CA PRO A 134 8.73 26.81 -2.09
C PRO A 134 9.24 27.83 -1.05
N GLY A 135 8.61 27.85 0.12
CA GLY A 135 8.95 28.71 1.25
C GLY A 135 8.76 28.01 2.60
N VAL A 136 9.04 28.71 3.69
CA VAL A 136 8.71 28.22 5.04
C VAL A 136 7.21 28.40 5.27
N VAL A 137 6.55 27.38 5.82
CA VAL A 137 5.12 27.39 6.10
C VAL A 137 4.88 27.46 7.59
N VAL A 138 4.09 28.43 8.03
CA VAL A 138 3.47 28.49 9.35
C VAL A 138 2.09 27.90 9.24
N LEU A 139 1.90 26.74 9.86
CA LEU A 139 0.66 26.00 9.85
C LEU A 139 -0.12 26.29 11.15
N HIS A 140 -1.06 27.23 11.06
CA HIS A 140 -1.90 27.64 12.19
C HIS A 140 -2.96 26.60 12.54
N ASP A 141 -3.55 25.98 11.51
CA ASP A 141 -4.46 24.85 11.62
C ASP A 141 -3.80 23.62 11.00
N PHE A 142 -3.70 22.51 11.74
CA PHE A 142 -3.14 21.30 11.16
C PHE A 142 -4.07 20.72 10.09
N PHE A 143 -5.39 20.73 10.31
CA PHE A 143 -6.35 20.26 9.31
C PHE A 143 -6.68 21.38 8.32
N LEU A 144 -6.31 21.19 7.05
CA LEU A 144 -6.62 22.08 5.92
C LEU A 144 -7.73 21.53 5.01
N SER A 145 -8.34 20.41 5.39
CA SER A 145 -9.42 19.77 4.64
C SER A 145 -10.64 20.66 4.39
N GLY A 146 -10.91 21.62 5.27
CA GLY A 146 -12.03 22.56 5.10
C GLY A 146 -11.81 23.48 3.91
N ILE A 147 -10.62 24.09 3.82
CA ILE A 147 -10.25 24.94 2.68
C ILE A 147 -10.04 24.11 1.41
N VAL A 148 -9.46 22.91 1.50
CA VAL A 148 -9.30 22.02 0.34
C VAL A 148 -10.67 21.62 -0.23
N ALA A 149 -11.63 21.25 0.62
CA ALA A 149 -13.00 20.97 0.18
C ALA A 149 -13.70 22.21 -0.37
N HIS A 150 -13.52 23.38 0.26
CA HIS A 150 -14.08 24.64 -0.23
C HIS A 150 -13.58 24.97 -1.64
N MET A 151 -12.27 24.86 -1.92
CA MET A 151 -11.70 25.10 -3.25
C MET A 151 -12.26 24.16 -4.32
N ASP A 152 -12.60 22.93 -3.94
CA ASP A 152 -13.24 21.97 -4.84
C ASP A 152 -14.70 22.35 -5.11
N PHE A 153 -15.47 22.64 -4.05
CA PHE A 153 -16.89 23.02 -4.16
C PHE A 153 -17.15 24.33 -4.90
N THR A 154 -16.25 25.31 -4.78
CA THR A 154 -16.36 26.59 -5.50
C THR A 154 -15.79 26.53 -6.93
N GLY A 155 -15.15 25.42 -7.31
CA GLY A 155 -14.49 25.27 -8.59
C GLY A 155 -13.17 26.05 -8.71
N TYR A 156 -12.60 26.53 -7.60
CA TYR A 156 -11.29 27.18 -7.58
C TYR A 156 -10.16 26.21 -7.98
N GLN A 157 -10.22 24.97 -7.47
CA GLN A 157 -9.38 23.85 -7.89
C GLN A 157 -10.21 22.56 -7.96
N PRO A 158 -10.93 22.32 -9.07
CA PRO A 158 -11.81 21.17 -9.22
C PRO A 158 -11.05 19.84 -9.13
N GLY A 159 -11.59 18.87 -8.39
CA GLY A 159 -11.01 17.55 -8.16
C GLY A 159 -9.89 17.51 -7.12
N ASN A 160 -9.44 18.66 -6.62
CA ASN A 160 -8.27 18.72 -5.74
C ASN A 160 -8.51 18.03 -4.39
N TRP A 161 -9.73 18.06 -3.85
CA TRP A 161 -10.00 17.40 -2.57
C TRP A 161 -9.84 15.88 -2.65
N VAL A 162 -10.31 15.25 -3.71
CA VAL A 162 -10.13 13.81 -3.95
C VAL A 162 -8.64 13.48 -4.13
N SER A 163 -7.90 14.33 -4.85
CA SER A 163 -6.45 14.18 -5.02
C SER A 163 -5.70 14.24 -3.68
N GLU A 164 -6.01 15.20 -2.82
CA GLU A 164 -5.36 15.35 -1.51
C GLU A 164 -5.75 14.25 -0.50
N LEU A 165 -7.00 13.77 -0.55
CA LEU A 165 -7.42 12.59 0.21
C LEU A 165 -6.64 11.34 -0.23
N TYR A 166 -6.56 11.08 -1.53
CA TYR A 166 -5.81 9.97 -2.09
C TYR A 166 -4.32 10.02 -1.72
N LYS A 167 -3.65 11.17 -1.95
CA LYS A 167 -2.22 11.33 -1.64
C LYS A 167 -1.95 11.11 -0.15
N SER A 168 -2.78 11.66 0.72
CA SER A 168 -2.55 11.68 2.17
C SER A 168 -2.98 10.37 2.85
N HIS A 169 -4.03 9.71 2.35
CA HIS A 169 -4.76 8.67 3.08
C HIS A 169 -5.20 7.47 2.22
N GLY A 170 -4.84 7.44 0.94
CA GLY A 170 -5.13 6.34 0.02
C GLY A 170 -6.60 6.21 -0.36
N TYR A 171 -6.93 5.12 -1.05
CA TYR A 171 -8.24 4.88 -1.65
C TYR A 171 -9.39 4.79 -0.63
N ALA A 172 -9.15 4.28 0.58
CA ALA A 172 -10.19 4.16 1.61
C ALA A 172 -10.83 5.53 1.94
N SER A 173 -10.02 6.59 1.99
CA SER A 173 -10.51 7.96 2.22
C SER A 173 -11.32 8.52 1.04
N VAL A 174 -10.93 8.18 -0.20
CA VAL A 174 -11.65 8.54 -1.42
C VAL A 174 -13.00 7.82 -1.49
N GLN A 175 -13.02 6.55 -1.13
CA GLN A 175 -14.25 5.77 -1.06
C GLN A 175 -15.23 6.38 -0.06
N GLN A 176 -14.76 6.71 1.15
CA GLN A 176 -15.58 7.37 2.17
C GLN A 176 -16.12 8.71 1.69
N ARG A 177 -15.34 9.49 0.92
CA ARG A 177 -15.78 10.76 0.33
C ARG A 177 -17.03 10.62 -0.54
N PHE A 178 -17.14 9.53 -1.32
CA PHE A 178 -18.25 9.31 -2.23
C PHE A 178 -19.41 8.50 -1.63
N GLN A 179 -19.15 7.72 -0.58
CA GLN A 179 -20.17 6.86 0.04
C GLN A 179 -20.81 7.47 1.30
N THR A 180 -20.16 8.46 1.93
CA THR A 180 -20.70 9.15 3.12
C THR A 180 -21.65 10.26 2.69
N GLN A 181 -22.84 10.31 3.31
CA GLN A 181 -23.86 11.32 2.96
C GLN A 181 -23.45 12.73 3.37
N ASP A 182 -22.90 12.90 4.58
CA ASP A 182 -22.43 14.19 5.06
C ASP A 182 -20.94 14.37 4.75
N SER A 183 -20.64 15.32 3.87
CA SER A 183 -19.27 15.68 3.51
C SER A 183 -18.49 16.26 4.70
N SER A 184 -19.18 16.81 5.70
CA SER A 184 -18.56 17.39 6.88
C SER A 184 -17.78 16.34 7.67
N GLU A 185 -18.28 15.10 7.78
CA GLU A 185 -17.61 14.01 8.49
C GLU A 185 -16.21 13.75 7.92
N ILE A 186 -16.08 13.77 6.59
CA ILE A 186 -14.81 13.53 5.89
C ILE A 186 -13.86 14.71 6.06
N ILE A 187 -14.38 15.94 6.03
CA ILE A 187 -13.61 17.16 6.32
C ILE A 187 -13.05 17.11 7.75
N TRP A 188 -13.85 16.67 8.73
CA TRP A 188 -13.42 16.59 10.11
C TRP A 188 -12.42 15.44 10.37
N ARG A 189 -12.51 14.36 9.59
CA ARG A 189 -11.69 13.15 9.79
C ARG A 189 -10.27 13.25 9.25
N TYR A 190 -10.09 13.88 8.08
CA TYR A 190 -8.81 13.86 7.35
C TYR A 190 -8.18 15.26 7.26
N PRO A 191 -6.87 15.44 7.51
CA PRO A 191 -6.21 16.75 7.50
C PRO A 191 -5.94 17.36 6.12
N CYS A 192 -5.73 16.57 5.06
CA CYS A 192 -5.45 17.03 3.69
C CYS A 192 -4.37 18.13 3.57
N ASN A 193 -3.27 18.04 4.33
CA ASN A 193 -2.18 19.03 4.30
C ASN A 193 -0.84 18.46 3.78
N LEU A 194 -0.80 17.21 3.31
CA LEU A 194 0.45 16.55 2.93
C LEU A 194 1.21 17.31 1.83
N SER A 195 0.52 17.77 0.78
CA SER A 195 1.14 18.55 -0.29
C SER A 195 1.73 19.87 0.22
N VAL A 196 1.13 20.49 1.24
CA VAL A 196 1.69 21.69 1.89
C VAL A 196 2.99 21.35 2.62
N LEU A 197 3.01 20.25 3.37
CA LEU A 197 4.21 19.79 4.08
C LEU A 197 5.34 19.37 3.12
N GLN A 198 5.00 18.74 2.00
CA GLN A 198 5.97 18.28 0.99
C GLN A 198 6.64 19.45 0.25
N ASN A 199 5.85 20.47 -0.13
CA ASN A 199 6.34 21.61 -0.88
C ASN A 199 7.03 22.67 0.01
N ALA A 200 6.88 22.58 1.34
CA ALA A 200 7.54 23.49 2.26
C ALA A 200 9.06 23.28 2.34
N ILE A 201 9.80 24.39 2.46
CA ILE A 201 11.22 24.37 2.83
C ILE A 201 11.38 23.87 4.27
N GLY A 202 10.49 24.30 5.15
CA GLY A 202 10.31 23.78 6.51
C GLY A 202 8.98 24.26 7.09
N VAL A 203 8.57 23.66 8.20
CA VAL A 203 7.24 23.86 8.79
C VAL A 203 7.36 24.37 10.22
N ILE A 204 6.56 25.39 10.53
CA ILE A 204 6.39 25.96 11.85
C ILE A 204 4.95 25.70 12.29
N THR A 205 4.76 25.21 13.51
CA THR A 205 3.45 25.04 14.16
C THR A 205 3.47 25.75 15.52
N HIS A 206 2.30 25.90 16.14
CA HIS A 206 2.16 26.64 17.39
C HIS A 206 2.07 25.79 18.66
N SER A 207 2.04 24.46 18.53
CA SER A 207 1.87 23.55 19.66
C SER A 207 2.59 22.22 19.45
N GLU A 208 3.03 21.58 20.53
CA GLU A 208 3.57 20.22 20.49
C GLU A 208 2.49 19.21 20.10
N TYR A 209 1.22 19.50 20.39
CA TYR A 209 0.09 18.73 19.88
C TYR A 209 0.05 18.69 18.34
N SER A 210 0.21 19.83 17.65
CA SER A 210 0.27 19.87 16.18
C SER A 210 1.47 19.08 15.64
N ARG A 211 2.62 19.14 16.32
CA ARG A 211 3.81 18.35 15.98
C ARG A 211 3.59 16.84 16.22
N HIS A 212 2.82 16.46 17.23
CA HIS A 212 2.40 15.08 17.44
C HIS A 212 1.41 14.63 16.36
N LEU A 213 0.55 15.51 15.83
CA LEU A 213 -0.28 15.20 14.67
C LEU A 213 0.57 14.93 13.41
N CYS A 214 1.66 15.67 13.19
CA CYS A 214 2.62 15.33 12.12
C CYS A 214 3.14 13.89 12.27
N LEU A 215 3.53 13.49 13.48
CA LEU A 215 3.99 12.13 13.76
C LEU A 215 2.88 11.09 13.48
N LYS A 216 1.68 11.33 14.01
CA LYS A 216 0.53 10.44 13.91
C LYS A 216 0.14 10.16 12.45
N TRP A 217 0.10 11.21 11.62
CA TRP A 217 -0.41 11.11 10.26
C TRP A 217 0.67 10.82 9.22
N TYR A 218 1.91 11.27 9.44
CA TYR A 218 2.96 11.26 8.41
C TYR A 218 4.31 10.72 8.90
N GLY A 219 4.41 10.27 10.15
CA GLY A 219 5.59 9.61 10.71
C GLY A 219 6.70 10.55 11.19
N GLU A 220 7.81 9.94 11.63
CA GLU A 220 8.93 10.65 12.29
C GLU A 220 9.60 11.70 11.40
N LYS A 221 9.69 11.48 10.08
CA LYS A 221 10.27 12.46 9.16
C LYS A 221 9.51 13.79 9.19
N ALA A 222 8.17 13.75 9.20
CA ALA A 222 7.32 14.94 9.25
C ALA A 222 7.42 15.68 10.58
N LYS A 223 7.47 14.93 11.69
CA LYS A 223 7.67 15.48 13.04
C LYS A 223 9.01 16.20 13.17
N ASN A 224 10.09 15.61 12.63
CA ASN A 224 11.44 16.14 12.72
C ASN A 224 11.68 17.33 11.79
N SER A 225 10.90 17.47 10.71
CA SER A 225 10.91 18.65 9.84
C SER A 225 10.05 19.82 10.35
N THR A 226 9.41 19.67 11.51
CA THR A 226 8.50 20.66 12.08
C THR A 226 9.08 21.28 13.35
N THR A 227 9.06 22.61 13.44
CA THR A 227 9.46 23.39 14.62
C THR A 227 8.23 23.97 15.31
N VAL A 228 8.25 24.04 16.64
CA VAL A 228 7.18 24.65 17.43
C VAL A 228 7.60 26.03 17.87
N ILE A 229 6.85 27.06 17.44
CA ILE A 229 7.00 28.43 17.93
C ILE A 229 5.67 28.84 18.56
N PRO A 230 5.62 29.18 19.86
CA PRO A 230 4.36 29.52 20.54
C PRO A 230 3.57 30.61 19.81
N LEU A 231 2.24 30.49 19.81
CA LEU A 231 1.35 31.53 19.29
C LEU A 231 1.56 32.80 20.11
N LEU A 232 2.13 33.85 19.51
CA LEU A 232 2.52 35.06 20.23
C LEU A 232 1.32 35.91 20.68
N ARG A 233 1.55 36.73 21.72
CA ARG A 233 0.63 37.76 22.21
C ARG A 233 1.39 38.98 22.71
N GLU A 234 1.05 40.16 22.22
CA GLU A 234 1.57 41.42 22.74
C GLU A 234 1.15 41.62 24.22
N PRO A 235 2.10 41.78 25.16
CA PRO A 235 1.80 42.01 26.57
C PRO A 235 0.87 43.19 26.82
N THR A 236 -0.20 42.96 27.60
CA THR A 236 -1.11 44.05 27.98
C THR A 236 -0.51 44.94 29.08
N ASN A 237 -0.35 46.23 28.78
CA ASN A 237 0.23 47.21 29.72
C ASN A 237 -0.82 48.07 30.45
N ASN A 238 -2.11 47.98 30.10
CA ASN A 238 -3.12 48.92 30.60
C ASN A 238 -4.50 48.25 30.75
N ASN A 239 -4.72 47.58 31.89
CA ASN A 239 -5.98 46.89 32.20
C ASN A 239 -6.61 47.47 33.47
N ASP A 240 -7.43 48.51 33.30
CA ASP A 240 -8.24 49.03 34.41
C ASP A 240 -9.58 48.25 34.47
N ARG A 241 -9.66 47.39 35.49
CA ARG A 241 -10.84 46.58 35.79
C ARG A 241 -12.07 47.44 36.10
N ALA A 242 -11.91 48.53 36.85
CA ALA A 242 -13.02 49.38 37.27
C ALA A 242 -13.59 50.21 36.10
N ILE A 243 -12.73 50.66 35.17
CA ILE A 243 -13.18 51.26 33.91
C ILE A 243 -13.96 50.23 33.08
N SER A 244 -13.42 49.02 32.95
CA SER A 244 -14.03 47.98 32.12
C SER A 244 -15.38 47.49 32.68
N ARG A 245 -15.49 47.32 34.00
CA ARG A 245 -16.75 46.98 34.66
C ARG A 245 -17.81 48.06 34.47
N ARG A 246 -17.45 49.35 34.60
CA ARG A 246 -18.36 50.47 34.30
C ARG A 246 -18.82 50.48 32.85
N ALA A 247 -17.92 50.23 31.89
CA ALA A 247 -18.27 50.16 30.47
C ALA A 247 -19.26 49.02 30.14
N LEU A 248 -19.24 47.93 30.92
CA LEU A 248 -20.08 46.75 30.75
C LEU A 248 -21.33 46.74 31.65
N ASN A 249 -21.54 47.77 32.47
CA ASN A 249 -22.59 47.83 33.49
C ASN A 249 -22.51 46.68 34.52
N LEU A 250 -21.29 46.33 34.94
CA LEU A 250 -21.03 45.39 36.03
C LEU A 250 -20.68 46.18 37.30
N THR A 251 -21.24 45.79 38.45
CA THR A 251 -20.87 46.37 39.75
C THR A 251 -19.56 45.77 40.25
N ASP A 252 -18.88 46.45 41.18
CA ASP A 252 -17.61 45.95 41.73
C ASP A 252 -17.77 44.64 42.52
N ASP A 253 -18.95 44.44 43.13
CA ASP A 253 -19.32 43.25 43.89
C ASP A 253 -19.79 42.08 42.99
N THR A 254 -19.98 42.31 41.68
CA THR A 254 -20.38 41.25 40.76
C THR A 254 -19.21 40.30 40.50
N PHE A 255 -19.43 39.00 40.74
CA PHE A 255 -18.50 37.94 40.36
C PHE A 255 -18.83 37.44 38.94
N CYS A 256 -17.95 37.77 37.98
CA CYS A 256 -18.20 37.57 36.56
C CYS A 256 -17.36 36.42 35.99
N VAL A 257 -18.00 35.35 35.56
CA VAL A 257 -17.37 34.24 34.82
C VAL A 257 -17.62 34.42 33.33
N CYS A 258 -16.57 34.36 32.52
CA CYS A 258 -16.68 34.55 31.07
C CYS A 258 -16.15 33.35 30.28
N SER A 259 -16.83 33.01 29.18
CA SER A 259 -16.27 32.20 28.09
C SER A 259 -16.20 33.07 26.83
N PHE A 260 -15.12 32.96 26.06
CA PHE A 260 -14.80 33.88 24.96
C PHE A 260 -14.64 33.16 23.62
N GLY A 261 -15.09 33.81 22.55
CA GLY A 261 -14.96 33.32 21.17
C GLY A 261 -16.26 32.70 20.65
N MET A 262 -16.22 32.14 19.44
CA MET A 262 -17.39 31.53 18.80
C MET A 262 -17.94 30.38 19.65
N LEU A 263 -19.25 30.39 19.91
CA LEU A 263 -19.95 29.35 20.65
C LEU A 263 -20.35 28.21 19.72
N SER A 264 -19.72 27.05 19.92
CA SER A 264 -19.98 25.83 19.15
C SER A 264 -19.92 24.58 20.03
N GLN A 265 -20.33 23.44 19.46
CA GLN A 265 -20.25 22.13 20.10
C GLN A 265 -18.81 21.78 20.53
N THR A 266 -17.81 22.09 19.68
CA THR A 266 -16.40 21.79 19.96
C THR A 266 -15.81 22.64 21.08
N LYS A 267 -16.50 23.69 21.52
CA LYS A 267 -16.09 24.59 22.61
C LYS A 267 -16.76 24.26 23.95
N LEU A 268 -17.58 23.21 23.99
CA LEU A 268 -18.22 22.68 25.20
C LEU A 268 -18.95 23.73 26.08
N ASN A 269 -19.44 24.82 25.49
CA ASN A 269 -20.13 25.88 26.24
C ASN A 269 -21.41 25.39 26.94
N HIS A 270 -22.03 24.32 26.43
CA HIS A 270 -23.18 23.65 27.04
C HIS A 270 -22.79 22.93 28.32
N ILE A 271 -21.61 22.28 28.37
CA ILE A 271 -21.08 21.67 29.59
C ILE A 271 -20.78 22.74 30.63
N LEU A 272 -20.24 23.90 30.23
CA LEU A 272 -20.07 25.03 31.15
C LEU A 272 -21.40 25.52 31.70
N LEU A 273 -22.44 25.62 30.86
CA LEU A 273 -23.78 26.00 31.33
C LEU A 273 -24.36 24.96 32.31
N GLU A 274 -24.16 23.67 32.05
CA GLU A 274 -24.59 22.58 32.94
C GLU A 274 -23.85 22.59 34.28
N ALA A 275 -22.53 22.82 34.27
CA ALA A 275 -21.73 23.04 35.48
C ALA A 275 -22.24 24.26 36.25
N TRP A 276 -22.53 25.37 35.56
CA TRP A 276 -23.05 26.57 36.18
C TRP A 276 -24.38 26.29 36.91
N ILE A 277 -25.34 25.67 36.23
CA ILE A 277 -26.67 25.31 36.78
C ILE A 277 -26.53 24.48 38.06
N THR A 278 -25.54 23.59 38.13
CA THR A 278 -25.35 22.68 39.27
C THR A 278 -24.46 23.25 40.37
N SER A 279 -23.67 24.29 40.07
CA SER A 279 -22.82 24.98 41.04
C SER A 279 -23.60 25.91 41.97
N SER A 280 -23.01 26.23 43.12
CA SER A 280 -23.51 27.21 44.08
C SER A 280 -23.55 28.62 43.51
N LEU A 281 -22.75 28.94 42.49
CA LEU A 281 -22.70 30.26 41.84
C LEU A 281 -24.04 30.62 41.19
N SER A 282 -24.76 29.65 40.62
CA SER A 282 -26.06 29.92 39.99
C SER A 282 -27.15 30.41 40.95
N ARG A 283 -26.96 30.18 42.26
CA ARG A 283 -27.90 30.56 43.32
C ARG A 283 -27.59 31.94 43.91
N ASP A 284 -26.39 32.46 43.68
CA ASP A 284 -25.96 33.78 44.16
C ASP A 284 -26.30 34.84 43.10
N LYS A 285 -27.07 35.86 43.51
CA LYS A 285 -27.50 36.95 42.63
C LYS A 285 -26.36 37.88 42.20
N ASN A 286 -25.21 37.82 42.88
CA ASN A 286 -24.02 38.58 42.53
C ASN A 286 -23.11 37.83 41.54
N CYS A 287 -23.44 36.58 41.18
CA CYS A 287 -22.68 35.80 40.22
C CYS A 287 -23.33 35.83 38.84
N VAL A 288 -22.53 36.09 37.80
CA VAL A 288 -22.99 36.09 36.41
C VAL A 288 -22.07 35.26 35.52
N LEU A 289 -22.65 34.56 34.56
CA LEU A 289 -21.96 33.83 33.50
C LEU A 289 -22.22 34.53 32.15
N ILE A 290 -21.15 34.94 31.48
CA ILE A 290 -21.24 35.66 30.21
C ILE A 290 -20.49 34.91 29.12
N PHE A 291 -21.22 34.51 28.08
CA PHE A 291 -20.64 34.00 26.85
C PHE A 291 -20.40 35.17 25.89
N VAL A 292 -19.13 35.52 25.71
CA VAL A 292 -18.66 36.64 24.89
C VAL A 292 -18.31 36.13 23.50
N GLY A 293 -19.30 36.10 22.61
CA GLY A 293 -19.12 35.67 21.23
C GLY A 293 -20.43 35.36 20.51
N GLU A 294 -20.30 35.18 19.19
CA GLU A 294 -21.39 34.74 18.32
C GLU A 294 -21.69 33.24 18.56
N ILE A 295 -22.92 32.82 18.29
CA ILE A 295 -23.39 31.45 18.54
C ILE A 295 -23.96 30.83 17.27
N ASP A 296 -23.51 29.61 16.98
CA ASP A 296 -23.99 28.84 15.83
C ASP A 296 -25.49 28.50 15.94
N GLY A 297 -26.21 28.49 14.81
CA GLY A 297 -27.67 28.53 14.77
C GLY A 297 -28.37 27.35 15.47
N GLY A 298 -27.94 26.10 15.21
CA GLY A 298 -28.52 24.91 15.84
C GLY A 298 -28.08 24.71 17.30
N TYR A 299 -26.89 25.21 17.65
CA TYR A 299 -26.37 25.22 19.01
C TYR A 299 -27.06 26.28 19.88
N ARG A 300 -27.46 27.41 19.26
CA ARG A 300 -28.17 28.53 19.89
C ARG A 300 -29.48 28.12 20.53
N VAL A 301 -30.30 27.34 19.83
CA VAL A 301 -31.61 26.91 20.33
C VAL A 301 -31.44 26.13 21.64
N ARG A 302 -30.56 25.12 21.64
CA ARG A 302 -30.30 24.28 22.83
C ARG A 302 -29.81 25.08 24.03
N MET A 303 -28.89 26.02 23.83
CA MET A 303 -28.38 26.85 24.93
C MET A 303 -29.43 27.81 25.49
N LEU A 304 -30.21 28.48 24.63
CA LEU A 304 -31.23 29.43 25.08
C LEU A 304 -32.39 28.72 25.79
N GLU A 305 -32.83 27.56 25.29
CA GLU A 305 -33.84 26.73 25.95
C GLU A 305 -33.37 26.27 27.33
N ALA A 306 -32.08 25.88 27.46
CA ALA A 306 -31.51 25.49 28.75
C ALA A 306 -31.47 26.65 29.76
N ILE A 307 -31.12 27.87 29.31
CA ILE A 307 -31.11 29.09 30.14
C ILE A 307 -32.53 29.43 30.61
N GLU A 308 -33.50 29.44 29.69
CA GLU A 308 -34.89 29.78 29.99
C GLU A 308 -35.53 28.74 30.91
N LYS A 309 -35.34 27.45 30.64
CA LYS A 309 -35.88 26.33 31.43
C LYS A 309 -35.46 26.39 32.90
N HIS A 310 -34.25 26.87 33.19
CA HIS A 310 -33.72 26.97 34.56
C HIS A 310 -33.89 28.37 35.18
N GLY A 311 -34.57 29.30 34.49
CA GLY A 311 -34.82 30.65 35.01
C GLY A 311 -33.55 31.50 35.17
N LEU A 312 -32.53 31.28 34.33
CA LEU A 312 -31.20 31.90 34.45
C LEU A 312 -31.01 33.15 33.59
N SER A 313 -32.07 33.71 33.00
CA SER A 313 -31.98 34.84 32.06
C SER A 313 -31.34 36.10 32.67
N ASP A 314 -31.41 36.27 34.00
CA ASP A 314 -30.81 37.40 34.70
C ASP A 314 -29.32 37.17 35.05
N SER A 315 -28.88 35.91 35.15
CA SER A 315 -27.51 35.53 35.57
C SER A 315 -26.66 34.93 34.45
N VAL A 316 -27.23 34.57 33.30
CA VAL A 316 -26.51 34.04 32.13
C VAL A 316 -26.78 34.90 30.90
N ARG A 317 -25.73 35.39 30.25
CA ARG A 317 -25.82 36.30 29.07
C ARG A 317 -25.01 35.76 27.91
N ILE A 318 -25.54 35.88 26.68
CA ILE A 318 -24.80 35.64 25.44
C ILE A 318 -24.75 36.96 24.67
N THR A 319 -23.55 37.49 24.41
CA THR A 319 -23.39 38.83 23.85
C THR A 319 -23.67 38.90 22.35
N GLY A 320 -23.50 37.79 21.63
CA GLY A 320 -23.30 37.83 20.18
C GLY A 320 -21.92 38.37 19.82
N TRP A 321 -21.71 38.69 18.55
CA TRP A 321 -20.46 39.31 18.09
C TRP A 321 -20.23 40.67 18.77
N THR A 322 -19.00 40.89 19.25
CA THR A 322 -18.59 42.16 19.90
C THR A 322 -17.35 42.72 19.20
N ASP A 323 -17.21 44.04 19.17
CA ASP A 323 -15.98 44.68 18.71
C ASP A 323 -14.79 44.42 19.67
N THR A 324 -13.57 44.68 19.18
CA THR A 324 -12.32 44.45 19.93
C THR A 324 -12.27 45.21 21.25
N THR A 325 -12.82 46.42 21.32
CA THR A 325 -12.83 47.23 22.55
C THR A 325 -13.69 46.58 23.62
N THR A 326 -14.91 46.19 23.26
CA THR A 326 -15.87 45.51 24.14
C THR A 326 -15.33 44.15 24.58
N PHE A 327 -14.72 43.40 23.66
CA PHE A 327 -14.06 42.12 23.97
C PHE A 327 -12.95 42.28 25.02
N ARG A 328 -12.08 43.29 24.88
CA ARG A 328 -11.04 43.62 25.86
C ARG A 328 -11.61 44.06 27.21
N HIS A 329 -12.72 44.78 27.21
CA HIS A 329 -13.41 45.12 28.46
C HIS A 329 -13.85 43.86 29.21
N TYR A 330 -14.40 42.85 28.53
CA TYR A 330 -14.79 41.60 29.19
C TYR A 330 -13.59 40.84 29.76
N LEU A 331 -12.47 40.78 29.02
CA LEU A 331 -11.22 40.15 29.50
C LEU A 331 -10.68 40.83 30.77
N SER A 332 -10.76 42.17 30.84
CA SER A 332 -10.31 42.95 31.99
C SER A 332 -11.28 42.89 33.19
N ALA A 333 -12.59 42.84 32.91
CA ALA A 333 -13.64 42.92 33.93
C ALA A 333 -13.94 41.59 34.63
N ALA A 334 -13.74 40.44 33.96
CA ALA A 334 -14.09 39.12 34.46
C ALA A 334 -13.23 38.68 35.67
N ASP A 335 -13.78 37.83 36.53
CA ASP A 335 -13.10 37.20 37.67
C ASP A 335 -12.48 35.86 37.28
N ILE A 336 -13.14 35.09 36.41
CA ILE A 336 -12.66 33.81 35.88
C ILE A 336 -12.96 33.73 34.38
N GLY A 337 -12.03 33.22 33.59
CA GLY A 337 -12.23 32.76 32.22
C GLY A 337 -12.43 31.25 32.18
N VAL A 338 -13.34 30.75 31.34
CA VAL A 338 -13.49 29.31 31.09
C VAL A 338 -13.42 29.05 29.61
N GLN A 339 -12.50 28.16 29.21
CA GLN A 339 -12.21 27.84 27.82
C GLN A 339 -12.05 26.34 27.67
N LEU A 340 -13.13 25.68 27.25
CA LEU A 340 -13.18 24.23 27.09
C LEU A 340 -13.12 23.85 25.61
N ARG A 341 -12.65 22.65 25.32
CA ARG A 341 -12.58 22.13 23.96
C ARG A 341 -12.70 20.62 23.91
N THR A 342 -13.23 20.14 22.80
CA THR A 342 -13.10 18.76 22.37
C THR A 342 -12.73 18.73 20.89
N LEU A 343 -12.23 17.58 20.41
CA LEU A 343 -11.92 17.33 19.00
C LEU A 343 -10.95 18.37 18.39
N SER A 344 -9.94 18.82 19.14
CA SER A 344 -8.90 19.71 18.60
C SER A 344 -8.21 19.09 17.39
N ARG A 345 -8.09 19.90 16.33
CA ARG A 345 -7.47 19.55 15.04
C ARG A 345 -6.12 20.25 14.86
N GLY A 346 -5.44 20.55 15.97
CA GLY A 346 -4.10 21.15 15.95
C GLY A 346 -4.11 22.67 15.91
N GLU A 347 -5.26 23.32 16.07
CA GLU A 347 -5.38 24.77 16.15
C GLU A 347 -5.12 25.28 17.58
N THR A 348 -4.43 26.42 17.69
CA THR A 348 -4.12 27.02 19.00
C THR A 348 -5.21 28.01 19.44
N SER A 349 -5.65 27.91 20.69
CA SER A 349 -6.75 28.76 21.21
C SER A 349 -6.27 30.17 21.55
N ALA A 350 -6.48 31.11 20.63
CA ALA A 350 -6.28 32.54 20.84
C ALA A 350 -6.90 33.06 22.14
N ALA A 351 -8.17 32.72 22.39
CA ALA A 351 -8.94 33.20 23.53
C ALA A 351 -8.37 32.80 24.89
N VAL A 352 -7.72 31.62 24.99
CA VAL A 352 -7.04 31.20 26.23
C VAL A 352 -5.84 32.09 26.49
N LEU A 353 -5.02 32.34 25.47
CA LEU A 353 -3.87 33.22 25.59
C LEU A 353 -4.29 34.68 25.84
N ASP A 354 -5.43 35.12 25.31
CA ASP A 354 -6.00 36.43 25.62
C ASP A 354 -6.39 36.52 27.11
N CYS A 355 -7.05 35.49 27.66
CA CYS A 355 -7.34 35.44 29.10
C CYS A 355 -6.04 35.52 29.93
N MET A 356 -5.03 34.73 29.57
CA MET A 356 -3.74 34.73 30.24
C MET A 356 -3.02 36.09 30.16
N ASN A 357 -3.06 36.73 28.99
CA ASN A 357 -2.41 38.02 28.73
C ASN A 357 -3.04 39.14 29.57
N PHE A 358 -4.35 39.09 29.80
CA PHE A 358 -5.04 40.02 30.72
C PHE A 358 -4.86 39.65 32.20
N GLY A 359 -4.28 38.48 32.50
CA GLY A 359 -4.17 37.91 33.84
C GLY A 359 -5.50 37.45 34.40
N LEU A 360 -6.41 37.01 33.54
CA LEU A 360 -7.67 36.40 33.96
C LEU A 360 -7.39 34.94 34.37
N PRO A 361 -7.65 34.53 35.63
CA PRO A 361 -7.55 33.13 36.04
C PRO A 361 -8.43 32.28 35.13
N THR A 362 -7.84 31.28 34.47
CA THR A 362 -8.52 30.56 33.40
C THR A 362 -8.65 29.08 33.71
N ILE A 363 -9.86 28.53 33.59
CA ILE A 363 -10.14 27.09 33.60
C ILE A 363 -10.12 26.57 32.17
N ILE A 364 -9.38 25.51 31.93
CA ILE A 364 -9.29 24.79 30.65
C ILE A 364 -9.42 23.28 30.88
N ASN A 365 -9.62 22.50 29.81
CA ASN A 365 -9.34 21.07 29.80
C ASN A 365 -8.10 20.75 28.95
N ALA A 366 -7.43 19.64 29.22
CA ALA A 366 -6.16 19.25 28.56
C ALA A 366 -6.35 18.74 27.11
N ASN A 367 -7.15 19.44 26.30
CA ASN A 367 -7.44 19.09 24.92
C ASN A 367 -6.56 19.87 23.94
N GLY A 368 -5.89 19.16 23.03
CA GLY A 368 -5.09 19.75 21.97
C GLY A 368 -3.97 20.67 22.49
N SER A 369 -3.81 21.86 21.90
CA SER A 369 -2.76 22.82 22.30
C SER A 369 -2.88 23.31 23.75
N MET A 370 -4.05 23.16 24.39
CA MET A 370 -4.25 23.60 25.78
C MET A 370 -3.56 22.67 26.77
N ALA A 371 -3.26 21.43 26.37
CA ALA A 371 -2.46 20.50 27.15
C ALA A 371 -1.02 21.02 27.37
N ASP A 372 -0.47 21.79 26.43
CA ASP A 372 0.90 22.30 26.43
C ASP A 372 1.14 23.49 27.38
N LEU A 373 0.06 24.05 27.96
CA LEU A 373 0.12 25.19 28.86
C LEU A 373 0.59 24.77 30.26
N PRO A 374 1.33 25.60 31.02
CA PRO A 374 1.80 25.23 32.35
C PRO A 374 0.64 25.05 33.36
N ASP A 375 0.67 23.98 34.17
CA ASP A 375 -0.38 23.69 35.17
C ASP A 375 -0.47 24.73 36.29
N ASN A 376 0.58 25.52 36.49
CA ASN A 376 0.61 26.61 37.46
C ASN A 376 0.09 27.96 36.89
N ALA A 377 -0.15 28.04 35.59
CA ALA A 377 -0.62 29.25 34.91
C ALA A 377 -2.13 29.23 34.62
N VAL A 378 -2.74 28.04 34.62
CA VAL A 378 -4.18 27.83 34.36
C VAL A 378 -4.69 26.71 35.27
N TRP A 379 -6.00 26.69 35.55
CA TRP A 379 -6.62 25.51 36.14
C TRP A 379 -6.90 24.50 35.03
N LYS A 380 -6.08 23.46 34.92
CA LYS A 380 -6.20 22.45 33.87
C LYS A 380 -6.95 21.22 34.36
N LEU A 381 -8.13 21.00 33.79
CA LEU A 381 -8.88 19.75 33.91
C LEU A 381 -8.28 18.66 33.00
N PRO A 382 -8.49 17.37 33.29
CA PRO A 382 -8.19 16.28 32.35
C PRO A 382 -8.88 16.51 30.99
N ASP A 383 -8.41 15.85 29.92
CA ASP A 383 -8.98 16.00 28.57
C ASP A 383 -10.48 15.62 28.56
N GLU A 384 -10.77 14.41 29.05
CA GLU A 384 -12.11 13.97 29.44
C GLU A 384 -12.30 14.20 30.94
N PHE A 385 -13.28 15.01 31.31
CA PHE A 385 -13.54 15.39 32.70
C PHE A 385 -15.02 15.26 33.04
N ASP A 386 -15.29 14.98 34.31
CA ASP A 386 -16.65 14.94 34.84
C ASP A 386 -17.14 16.35 35.17
N ASN A 387 -18.44 16.57 35.05
CA ASN A 387 -19.05 17.87 35.34
C ASN A 387 -18.77 18.34 36.78
N THR A 388 -18.62 17.40 37.74
CA THR A 388 -18.26 17.69 39.13
C THR A 388 -16.89 18.35 39.26
N GLN A 389 -15.92 17.97 38.44
CA GLN A 389 -14.58 18.56 38.45
C GLN A 389 -14.60 20.01 37.95
N LEU A 390 -15.44 20.32 36.97
CA LEU A 390 -15.64 21.69 36.49
C LEU A 390 -16.35 22.55 37.54
N VAL A 391 -17.37 21.99 38.22
CA VAL A 391 -18.03 22.67 39.36
C VAL A 391 -17.05 22.95 40.48
N GLU A 392 -16.24 21.97 40.87
CA GLU A 392 -15.21 22.13 41.91
C GLU A 392 -14.21 23.23 41.53
N ALA A 393 -13.77 23.28 40.27
CA ALA A 393 -12.87 24.33 39.79
C ALA A 393 -13.50 25.72 39.86
N LEU A 394 -14.78 25.86 39.45
CA LEU A 394 -15.54 27.10 39.52
C LEU A 394 -15.70 27.58 40.97
N GLU A 395 -16.15 26.71 41.87
CA GLU A 395 -16.40 27.04 43.28
C GLU A 395 -15.11 27.31 44.06
N SER A 396 -14.03 26.58 43.76
CA SER A 396 -12.71 26.82 44.35
C SER A 396 -12.17 28.18 43.93
N LEU A 397 -12.22 28.49 42.63
CA LEU A 397 -11.78 29.79 42.16
C LEU A 397 -12.71 30.92 42.56
N TRP A 398 -13.97 30.67 42.87
CA TRP A 398 -14.88 31.68 43.42
C TRP A 398 -14.52 32.02 44.88
N SER A 399 -14.30 31.00 45.71
CA SER A 399 -14.02 31.15 47.14
C SER A 399 -12.59 31.58 47.47
N ASP A 400 -11.60 31.26 46.62
CA ASP A 400 -10.18 31.51 46.89
C ASP A 400 -9.59 32.63 46.00
N GLU A 401 -9.59 33.86 46.54
CA GLU A 401 -8.97 35.01 45.88
C GLU A 401 -7.45 34.88 45.75
N HIS A 402 -6.78 34.23 46.70
CA HIS A 402 -5.33 34.05 46.67
C HIS A 402 -4.92 33.17 45.49
N ARG A 403 -5.64 32.06 45.28
CA ARG A 403 -5.42 31.17 44.14
C ARG A 403 -5.69 31.85 42.81
N ARG A 404 -6.75 32.67 42.71
CA ARG A 404 -7.00 33.54 41.54
C ARG A 404 -5.80 34.45 41.26
N LYS A 405 -5.28 35.16 42.27
CA LYS A 405 -4.11 36.05 42.12
C LYS A 405 -2.86 35.28 41.67
N THR A 406 -2.61 34.10 42.23
CA THR A 406 -1.48 33.26 41.85
C THR A 406 -1.55 32.83 40.38
N LEU A 407 -2.70 32.30 39.93
CA LEU A 407 -2.90 31.94 38.53
C LEU A 407 -2.76 33.15 37.60
N SER A 408 -3.32 34.31 37.98
CA SER A 408 -3.22 35.56 37.23
C SER A 408 -1.77 35.98 36.98
N LEU A 409 -0.92 35.95 38.04
CA LEU A 409 0.48 36.32 37.95
C LEU A 409 1.28 35.34 37.07
N GLN A 410 1.07 34.04 37.26
CA GLN A 410 1.76 33.00 36.47
C GLN A 410 1.33 33.02 35.00
N ALA A 411 0.06 33.29 34.72
CA ALA A 411 -0.46 33.43 33.37
C ALA A 411 0.20 34.60 32.62
N LYS A 412 0.26 35.78 33.25
CA LYS A 412 0.95 36.96 32.69
C LYS A 412 2.44 36.70 32.48
N GLU A 413 3.11 36.09 33.46
CA GLU A 413 4.52 35.76 33.33
C GLU A 413 4.77 34.82 32.16
N THR A 414 3.92 33.79 32.00
CA THR A 414 4.01 32.85 30.87
C THR A 414 3.86 33.57 29.53
N VAL A 415 2.91 34.51 29.40
CA VAL A 415 2.74 35.29 28.17
C VAL A 415 3.94 36.21 27.92
N ASN A 416 4.39 36.93 28.95
CA ASN A 416 5.49 37.90 28.85
C ASN A 416 6.85 37.27 28.53
N THR A 417 7.02 35.99 28.84
CA THR A 417 8.27 35.26 28.61
C THR A 417 8.22 34.36 27.38
N ARG A 418 7.20 33.50 27.27
CA ARG A 418 7.11 32.45 26.25
C ARG A 418 6.37 32.88 24.99
N HIS A 419 5.37 33.77 25.13
CA HIS A 419 4.52 34.20 24.02
C HIS A 419 4.80 35.64 23.57
N ALA A 420 5.79 36.32 24.16
CA ALA A 420 6.07 37.71 23.80
C ALA A 420 6.52 37.83 22.32
N PRO A 421 6.02 38.81 21.55
CA PRO A 421 6.27 38.92 20.11
C PRO A 421 7.77 38.98 19.77
N ARG A 422 8.58 39.61 20.64
CA ARG A 422 10.02 39.69 20.48
C ARG A 422 10.70 38.32 20.58
N ALA A 423 10.36 37.54 21.61
CA ALA A 423 10.94 36.21 21.81
C ALA A 423 10.54 35.26 20.66
N CYS A 424 9.26 35.24 20.30
CA CYS A 424 8.77 34.46 19.16
C CYS A 424 9.44 34.89 17.85
N SER A 425 9.56 36.19 17.58
CA SER A 425 10.20 36.70 16.35
C SER A 425 11.68 36.32 16.23
N ASP A 426 12.43 36.36 17.34
CA ASP A 426 13.82 35.92 17.36
C ASP A 426 13.94 34.40 17.10
N GLU A 427 12.96 33.59 17.53
CA GLU A 427 12.85 32.16 17.20
C GLU A 427 12.47 31.93 15.73
N TYR A 428 11.57 32.75 15.19
CA TYR A 428 11.19 32.72 13.78
C TYR A 428 12.40 32.94 12.89
N ALA A 429 13.19 33.98 13.15
CA ALA A 429 14.40 34.26 12.40
C ALA A 429 15.39 33.07 12.48
N ARG A 430 15.65 32.54 13.68
CA ARG A 430 16.51 31.36 13.87
C ARG A 430 16.02 30.15 13.08
N SER A 431 14.72 29.86 13.14
CA SER A 431 14.10 28.71 12.48
C SER A 431 14.12 28.85 10.96
N ILE A 432 13.72 30.00 10.43
CA ILE A 432 13.71 30.29 8.99
C ILE A 432 15.13 30.16 8.43
N GLU A 433 16.12 30.79 9.05
CA GLU A 433 17.50 30.72 8.59
C GLU A 433 18.06 29.30 8.66
N SER A 434 17.75 28.55 9.72
CA SER A 434 18.15 27.14 9.84
C SER A 434 17.55 26.28 8.73
N MET A 435 16.25 26.43 8.45
CA MET A 435 15.55 25.69 7.40
C MET A 435 16.10 25.99 6.00
N TYR A 436 16.36 27.25 5.68
CA TYR A 436 16.96 27.64 4.40
C TYR A 436 18.41 27.16 4.26
N ARG A 437 19.21 27.20 5.34
CA ARG A 437 20.57 26.64 5.36
C ARG A 437 20.57 25.12 5.19
N ALA A 438 19.61 24.41 5.80
CA ALA A 438 19.47 22.96 5.64
C ALA A 438 18.96 22.58 4.23
N SER A 439 18.23 23.49 3.56
CA SER A 439 17.64 23.30 2.23
C SER A 439 18.62 23.51 1.06
N THR A 440 19.93 23.32 1.25
CA THR A 440 20.96 23.49 0.20
C THR A 440 20.77 22.59 -1.02
N VAL A 441 19.90 21.58 -0.94
CA VAL A 441 19.50 20.70 -2.03
C VAL A 441 17.97 20.80 -2.19
N ASN A 442 17.50 21.78 -2.95
CA ASN A 442 16.11 21.88 -3.37
C ASN A 442 16.02 22.00 -4.90
N LEU A 443 14.86 21.67 -5.46
CA LEU A 443 14.66 21.63 -6.90
C LEU A 443 15.04 22.97 -7.55
N LYS A 444 14.66 24.10 -6.92
CA LYS A 444 15.00 25.46 -7.38
C LYS A 444 16.51 25.67 -7.50
N ASN A 445 17.28 25.35 -6.46
CA ASN A 445 18.74 25.46 -6.48
C ASN A 445 19.36 24.53 -7.51
N LEU A 446 18.81 23.32 -7.69
CA LEU A 446 19.25 22.44 -8.75
C LEU A 446 18.96 23.04 -10.13
N THR A 447 17.74 23.52 -10.39
CA THR A 447 17.37 24.15 -11.66
C THR A 447 18.25 25.36 -11.94
N THR A 448 18.52 26.23 -10.96
CA THR A 448 19.43 27.36 -11.12
C THR A 448 20.85 26.90 -11.45
N LYS A 449 21.35 25.85 -10.79
CA LYS A 449 22.67 25.28 -11.10
C LYS A 449 22.71 24.63 -12.48
N LEU A 450 21.69 23.87 -12.86
CA LEU A 450 21.56 23.26 -14.18
C LEU A 450 21.50 24.32 -15.28
N ALA A 451 20.76 25.40 -15.06
CA ALA A 451 20.69 26.53 -16.00
C ALA A 451 22.02 27.29 -16.13
N SER A 452 22.95 27.12 -15.19
CA SER A 452 24.30 27.69 -15.25
C SER A 452 25.33 26.79 -15.94
N ILE A 453 24.95 25.56 -16.34
CA ILE A 453 25.82 24.66 -17.09
C ILE A 453 25.83 25.08 -18.56
N SER A 454 27.04 25.21 -19.13
CA SER A 454 27.26 25.71 -20.49
C SER A 454 26.71 24.80 -21.59
N ASP A 455 26.76 23.48 -21.36
CA ASP A 455 26.30 22.45 -22.32
C ASP A 455 24.82 22.11 -22.04
N VAL A 456 23.94 22.70 -22.83
CA VAL A 456 22.49 22.53 -22.70
C VAL A 456 22.02 21.35 -23.57
N PRO A 457 21.10 20.50 -23.10
CA PRO A 457 20.45 19.50 -23.94
C PRO A 457 19.87 20.12 -25.23
N GLU A 458 20.23 19.55 -26.39
CA GLU A 458 19.83 20.07 -27.71
C GLU A 458 18.56 19.38 -28.24
N THR A 459 18.19 18.23 -27.68
CA THR A 459 17.08 17.40 -28.14
C THR A 459 16.08 17.13 -27.03
N ASP A 460 14.79 16.98 -27.39
CA ASP A 460 13.72 16.57 -26.46
C ASP A 460 14.05 15.27 -25.71
N ARG A 461 14.79 14.36 -26.36
CA ARG A 461 15.27 13.12 -25.77
C ARG A 461 16.25 13.37 -24.62
N GLN A 462 17.21 14.28 -24.80
CA GLN A 462 18.16 14.63 -23.74
C GLN A 462 17.44 15.36 -22.60
N TRP A 463 16.49 16.25 -22.90
CA TRP A 463 15.65 16.88 -21.88
C TRP A 463 14.83 15.88 -21.09
N THR A 464 14.25 14.88 -21.75
CA THR A 464 13.52 13.79 -21.11
C THR A 464 14.43 12.98 -20.19
N LEU A 465 15.66 12.69 -20.62
CA LEU A 465 16.65 11.98 -19.80
C LEU A 465 17.06 12.80 -18.57
N VAL A 466 17.29 14.11 -18.73
CA VAL A 466 17.59 15.01 -17.60
C VAL A 466 16.41 15.04 -16.63
N ALA A 467 15.19 15.24 -17.12
CA ALA A 467 13.98 15.25 -16.28
C ALA A 467 13.80 13.91 -15.53
N SER A 468 13.97 12.78 -16.22
CA SER A 468 13.89 11.45 -15.61
C SER A 468 14.98 11.24 -14.55
N THR A 469 16.20 11.71 -14.82
CA THR A 469 17.32 11.61 -13.87
C THR A 469 17.07 12.48 -12.64
N ILE A 470 16.53 13.69 -12.81
CA ILE A 470 16.15 14.57 -11.71
C ILE A 470 15.06 13.91 -10.86
N ALA A 471 14.02 13.36 -11.49
CA ALA A 471 12.93 12.67 -10.79
C ALA A 471 13.45 11.46 -9.98
N LEU A 472 14.35 10.66 -10.55
CA LEU A 472 14.96 9.51 -9.86
C LEU A 472 15.96 9.92 -8.77
N SER A 473 16.58 11.10 -8.89
CA SER A 473 17.61 11.58 -7.95
C SER A 473 17.06 12.41 -6.79
N ILE A 474 15.84 12.93 -6.92
CA ILE A 474 15.21 13.81 -5.93
C ILE A 474 13.94 13.16 -5.41
N SER A 475 14.06 12.47 -4.29
CA SER A 475 12.89 12.02 -3.54
C SER A 475 12.24 13.19 -2.80
N PRO A 476 10.91 13.36 -2.88
CA PRO A 476 10.17 14.26 -2.00
C PRO A 476 10.47 14.01 -0.52
N LYS A 477 10.52 15.08 0.29
CA LYS A 477 10.93 15.02 1.71
C LYS A 477 10.07 14.07 2.55
N LEU A 478 8.76 14.06 2.26
CA LEU A 478 7.76 13.28 2.99
C LEU A 478 7.02 12.41 1.99
N GLN A 479 7.32 11.12 1.94
CA GLN A 479 6.58 10.17 1.11
C GLN A 479 6.07 9.04 2.00
N SER A 480 4.83 8.64 1.73
CA SER A 480 4.34 7.33 2.16
C SER A 480 5.05 6.27 1.33
N ARG A 481 5.49 5.19 1.96
CA ARG A 481 5.94 4.02 1.21
C ARG A 481 4.77 3.49 0.40
N GLN A 482 5.06 2.96 -0.77
CA GLN A 482 4.08 2.37 -1.66
C GLN A 482 4.21 0.86 -1.67
N PHE A 483 3.06 0.21 -1.67
CA PHE A 483 2.94 -1.22 -1.89
C PHE A 483 2.26 -1.40 -3.24
N PHE A 484 3.07 -1.60 -4.27
CA PHE A 484 2.63 -1.81 -5.62
C PHE A 484 2.07 -3.22 -5.79
N VAL A 485 0.84 -3.32 -6.27
CA VAL A 485 0.14 -4.58 -6.50
C VAL A 485 -0.13 -4.68 -7.99
N ASP A 486 0.59 -5.56 -8.68
CA ASP A 486 0.38 -5.81 -10.10
C ASP A 486 -0.97 -6.48 -10.32
N ILE A 487 -1.83 -5.82 -11.09
CA ILE A 487 -3.17 -6.26 -11.50
C ILE A 487 -3.33 -6.20 -13.03
N SER A 488 -2.22 -6.40 -13.76
CA SER A 488 -2.15 -6.19 -15.20
C SER A 488 -3.13 -7.01 -16.02
N GLU A 489 -3.42 -8.26 -15.64
CA GLU A 489 -4.42 -9.06 -16.33
C GLU A 489 -5.80 -8.50 -16.02
N LEU A 490 -6.14 -8.26 -14.75
CA LEU A 490 -7.44 -7.77 -14.32
C LEU A 490 -7.86 -6.43 -14.96
N VAL A 491 -6.90 -5.51 -15.18
CA VAL A 491 -7.15 -4.24 -15.88
C VAL A 491 -7.45 -4.45 -17.38
N CYS A 492 -6.76 -5.39 -18.03
CA CYS A 492 -6.92 -5.64 -19.46
C CYS A 492 -8.09 -6.57 -19.79
N ARG A 493 -8.28 -7.63 -19.02
CA ARG A 493 -9.35 -8.62 -19.16
C ARG A 493 -9.64 -9.33 -17.83
N ASP A 494 -10.91 -9.34 -17.43
CA ASP A 494 -11.34 -10.23 -16.35
C ASP A 494 -11.66 -11.61 -16.94
N SER A 495 -10.64 -12.47 -16.98
CA SER A 495 -10.74 -13.84 -17.50
C SER A 495 -11.69 -14.73 -16.68
N GLY A 496 -12.12 -14.28 -15.49
CA GLY A 496 -13.06 -14.97 -14.64
C GLY A 496 -12.54 -16.33 -14.14
N THR A 497 -11.22 -16.50 -14.02
CA THR A 497 -10.62 -17.72 -13.47
C THR A 497 -10.49 -17.62 -11.95
N GLY A 498 -10.13 -18.73 -11.30
CA GLY A 498 -9.82 -18.75 -9.87
C GLY A 498 -8.70 -17.78 -9.47
N ILE A 499 -7.73 -17.53 -10.36
CA ILE A 499 -6.65 -16.56 -10.14
C ILE A 499 -7.23 -15.14 -10.09
N GLN A 500 -8.02 -14.72 -11.08
CA GLN A 500 -8.57 -13.35 -11.06
C GLN A 500 -9.53 -13.12 -9.89
N ARG A 501 -10.23 -14.17 -9.43
CA ARG A 501 -11.01 -14.08 -8.18
C ARG A 501 -10.09 -13.80 -6.99
N MET A 502 -9.02 -14.57 -6.80
CA MET A 502 -8.05 -14.32 -5.73
C MET A 502 -7.46 -12.90 -5.81
N VAL A 503 -7.04 -12.46 -7.00
CA VAL A 503 -6.46 -11.11 -7.20
C VAL A 503 -7.45 -10.03 -6.73
N ARG A 504 -8.74 -10.15 -7.07
CA ARG A 504 -9.77 -9.20 -6.61
C ARG A 504 -9.95 -9.19 -5.10
N GLU A 505 -10.04 -10.36 -4.48
CA GLU A 505 -10.30 -10.48 -3.05
C GLU A 505 -9.12 -9.98 -2.22
N ILE A 506 -7.88 -10.34 -2.59
CA ILE A 506 -6.67 -9.82 -1.93
C ILE A 506 -6.54 -8.31 -2.16
N LEU A 507 -6.79 -7.82 -3.37
CA LEU A 507 -6.77 -6.39 -3.66
C LEU A 507 -7.79 -5.62 -2.79
N ALA A 508 -9.00 -6.15 -2.64
CA ALA A 508 -10.03 -5.55 -1.78
C ALA A 508 -9.56 -5.47 -0.32
N GLU A 509 -9.02 -6.55 0.22
CA GLU A 509 -8.53 -6.59 1.59
C GLU A 509 -7.33 -5.65 1.82
N LEU A 510 -6.40 -5.57 0.86
CA LEU A 510 -5.28 -4.62 0.92
C LEU A 510 -5.77 -3.17 0.92
N ILE A 511 -6.73 -2.81 0.05
CA ILE A 511 -7.28 -1.45 0.01
C ILE A 511 -8.05 -1.11 1.29
N ASN A 512 -8.83 -2.04 1.82
CA ASN A 512 -9.66 -1.84 3.01
C ASN A 512 -8.83 -1.77 4.29
N SER A 513 -7.75 -2.56 4.37
CA SER A 513 -6.88 -2.68 5.54
C SER A 513 -5.40 -2.57 5.13
N PRO A 514 -4.94 -1.39 4.68
CA PRO A 514 -3.56 -1.20 4.23
C PRO A 514 -2.58 -1.41 5.41
N PRO A 515 -1.41 -2.04 5.17
CA PRO A 515 -0.40 -2.20 6.19
C PRO A 515 0.14 -0.84 6.67
N LEU A 516 0.49 -0.74 7.96
CA LEU A 516 0.92 0.51 8.57
C LEU A 516 2.15 1.09 7.84
N GLY A 517 2.07 2.37 7.48
CA GLY A 517 3.16 3.08 6.80
C GLY A 517 3.23 2.88 5.29
N TYR A 518 2.32 2.08 4.71
CA TYR A 518 2.20 1.86 3.28
C TYR A 518 0.88 2.40 2.71
N ARG A 519 0.96 2.96 1.51
CA ARG A 519 -0.20 3.21 0.65
C ARG A 519 -0.26 2.11 -0.40
N ILE A 520 -1.40 1.42 -0.49
CA ILE A 520 -1.60 0.39 -1.51
C ILE A 520 -1.82 1.05 -2.86
N GLU A 521 -1.06 0.61 -3.85
CA GLU A 521 -1.07 1.15 -5.21
C GLU A 521 -1.27 0.01 -6.20
N PRO A 522 -2.50 -0.21 -6.68
CA PRO A 522 -2.75 -1.14 -7.77
C PRO A 522 -2.08 -0.56 -9.04
N ILE A 523 -1.34 -1.40 -9.77
CA ILE A 523 -0.58 -0.99 -10.95
C ILE A 523 -0.81 -1.97 -12.09
N TYR A 524 -0.58 -1.52 -13.31
CA TYR A 524 -0.68 -2.35 -14.50
C TYR A 524 0.35 -1.96 -15.55
N ALA A 525 0.72 -2.91 -16.40
CA ALA A 525 1.53 -2.71 -17.58
C ALA A 525 0.99 -3.53 -18.76
N THR A 526 1.47 -3.24 -19.96
CA THR A 526 1.25 -4.06 -21.15
C THR A 526 2.61 -4.53 -21.69
N PRO A 527 2.68 -5.46 -22.65
CA PRO A 527 3.96 -5.82 -23.28
C PRO A 527 4.72 -4.64 -23.90
N ASP A 528 3.99 -3.59 -24.30
CA ASP A 528 4.53 -2.43 -25.03
C ASP A 528 4.65 -1.17 -24.16
N GLU A 529 3.90 -1.09 -23.06
CA GLU A 529 3.90 0.05 -22.15
C GLU A 529 4.35 -0.35 -20.74
N GLY A 530 5.21 0.48 -20.13
CA GLY A 530 5.69 0.29 -18.76
C GLY A 530 4.59 0.45 -17.70
N TYR A 531 4.96 0.20 -16.44
CA TYR A 531 4.01 0.22 -15.33
C TYR A 531 3.42 1.61 -15.05
N ARG A 532 2.09 1.62 -14.89
CA ARG A 532 1.29 2.79 -14.55
C ARG A 532 0.42 2.49 -13.34
N TYR A 533 0.03 3.53 -12.61
CA TYR A 533 -1.01 3.41 -11.59
C TYR A 533 -2.33 2.97 -12.22
N ALA A 534 -3.06 2.04 -11.60
CA ALA A 534 -4.38 1.59 -12.04
C ALA A 534 -5.51 2.33 -11.30
N ARG A 535 -5.43 3.66 -11.20
CA ARG A 535 -6.34 4.49 -10.39
C ARG A 535 -7.75 4.49 -10.96
N ASN A 536 -7.91 4.60 -12.28
CA ASN A 536 -9.23 4.56 -12.91
C ASN A 536 -9.93 3.22 -12.67
N PHE A 537 -9.20 2.12 -12.85
CA PHE A 537 -9.69 0.79 -12.52
C PHE A 537 -10.10 0.70 -11.04
N THR A 538 -9.24 1.17 -10.14
CA THR A 538 -9.47 1.10 -8.69
C THR A 538 -10.68 1.92 -8.25
N LEU A 539 -10.90 3.11 -8.84
CA LEU A 539 -12.09 3.91 -8.57
C LEU A 539 -13.37 3.19 -9.00
N ARG A 540 -13.39 2.58 -10.20
CA ARG A 540 -14.52 1.72 -10.62
C ARG A 540 -14.72 0.53 -9.68
N PHE A 541 -13.63 -0.13 -9.30
CA PHE A 541 -13.64 -1.26 -8.37
C PHE A 541 -14.28 -0.90 -7.02
N LEU A 542 -14.07 0.34 -6.55
CA LEU A 542 -14.63 0.86 -5.29
C LEU A 542 -15.99 1.56 -5.45
N ASN A 543 -16.60 1.53 -6.64
CA ASN A 543 -17.83 2.26 -6.99
C ASN A 543 -17.71 3.79 -6.79
N CYS A 544 -16.57 4.37 -7.18
CA CYS A 544 -16.31 5.81 -7.19
C CYS A 544 -16.27 6.33 -8.64
N PRO A 545 -16.49 7.65 -8.88
CA PRO A 545 -16.32 8.26 -10.20
C PRO A 545 -14.89 8.07 -10.75
N ASP A 546 -14.75 7.61 -11.98
CA ASP A 546 -13.52 7.03 -12.54
C ASP A 546 -12.70 7.97 -13.44
N SER A 547 -12.85 9.29 -13.24
CA SER A 547 -12.12 10.31 -14.02
C SER A 547 -11.46 11.37 -13.13
N VAL A 548 -11.35 11.11 -11.82
CA VAL A 548 -10.86 12.10 -10.84
C VAL A 548 -9.35 11.94 -10.56
N LEU A 549 -8.79 10.77 -10.85
CA LEU A 549 -7.37 10.46 -10.73
C LEU A 549 -6.84 9.96 -12.07
N LEU A 550 -5.56 10.18 -12.37
CA LEU A 550 -4.95 9.80 -13.65
C LEU A 550 -4.02 8.60 -13.50
N ASP A 551 -4.02 7.71 -14.49
CA ASP A 551 -3.13 6.55 -14.58
C ASP A 551 -1.75 7.00 -15.10
N GLU A 552 -0.99 7.65 -14.24
CA GLU A 552 0.38 8.13 -14.51
C GLU A 552 1.39 6.96 -14.45
N PRO A 553 2.57 7.08 -15.09
CA PRO A 553 3.69 6.17 -14.83
C PRO A 553 3.98 6.09 -13.32
N ILE A 554 4.35 4.90 -12.84
CA ILE A 554 4.62 4.76 -11.41
C ILE A 554 5.92 5.48 -11.03
N GLU A 555 5.92 6.09 -9.85
CA GLU A 555 7.10 6.65 -9.21
C GLU A 555 7.44 5.74 -8.04
N PHE A 556 8.71 5.36 -7.85
CA PHE A 556 9.11 4.41 -6.82
C PHE A 556 10.38 4.89 -6.09
N ASN A 557 10.51 4.50 -4.83
CA ASN A 557 11.58 4.91 -3.94
C ASN A 557 12.07 3.72 -3.09
N ALA A 558 13.24 3.90 -2.47
CA ALA A 558 13.80 2.89 -1.58
C ALA A 558 12.85 2.59 -0.41
N GLY A 559 12.57 1.30 -0.18
CA GLY A 559 11.65 0.81 0.85
C GLY A 559 10.21 0.56 0.37
N ASP A 560 9.90 0.88 -0.90
CA ASP A 560 8.66 0.44 -1.54
C ASP A 560 8.69 -1.07 -1.82
N ILE A 561 7.52 -1.64 -2.06
CA ILE A 561 7.35 -3.07 -2.36
C ILE A 561 6.64 -3.20 -3.70
N PHE A 562 7.14 -4.09 -4.55
CA PHE A 562 6.48 -4.58 -5.74
C PHE A 562 6.03 -6.02 -5.52
N LEU A 563 4.73 -6.26 -5.67
CA LEU A 563 4.12 -7.58 -5.64
C LEU A 563 3.49 -7.88 -7.00
N GLY A 564 4.10 -8.79 -7.75
CA GLY A 564 3.50 -9.45 -8.91
C GLY A 564 2.37 -10.37 -8.46
N LEU A 565 1.19 -9.80 -8.17
CA LEU A 565 0.03 -10.54 -7.69
C LEU A 565 -0.67 -11.26 -8.84
N ASP A 566 -0.86 -10.57 -9.97
CA ASP A 566 -1.50 -11.14 -11.14
C ASP A 566 -0.59 -12.07 -11.95
N PHE A 567 -1.21 -12.96 -12.73
CA PHE A 567 -0.47 -13.88 -13.60
C PHE A 567 -0.52 -13.44 -15.05
N ARG A 568 0.50 -12.65 -15.48
CA ARG A 568 0.65 -12.19 -16.86
C ARG A 568 2.09 -12.26 -17.36
N PRO A 569 2.59 -13.46 -17.69
CA PRO A 569 4.02 -13.65 -17.94
C PRO A 569 4.58 -12.86 -19.12
N GLU A 570 3.79 -12.53 -20.15
CA GLU A 570 4.28 -11.73 -21.28
C GLU A 570 4.75 -10.34 -20.85
N VAL A 571 4.06 -9.73 -19.88
CA VAL A 571 4.45 -8.45 -19.27
C VAL A 571 5.77 -8.63 -18.51
N VAL A 572 5.88 -9.67 -17.68
CA VAL A 572 7.10 -9.93 -16.91
C VAL A 572 8.31 -10.18 -17.80
N LEU A 573 8.15 -10.97 -18.87
CA LEU A 573 9.22 -11.25 -19.84
C LEU A 573 9.70 -9.98 -20.57
N ARG A 574 8.80 -9.04 -20.88
CA ARG A 574 9.13 -7.79 -21.59
C ARG A 574 9.77 -6.73 -20.70
N HIS A 575 9.52 -6.79 -19.38
CA HIS A 575 9.94 -5.76 -18.42
C HIS A 575 11.07 -6.20 -17.46
N ASP A 576 11.88 -7.21 -17.79
CA ASP A 576 13.03 -7.68 -16.96
C ASP A 576 13.96 -6.53 -16.52
N ILE A 577 14.30 -5.62 -17.44
CA ILE A 577 15.14 -4.46 -17.15
C ILE A 577 14.50 -3.57 -16.08
N PHE A 578 13.18 -3.38 -16.13
CA PHE A 578 12.46 -2.52 -15.20
C PHE A 578 12.47 -3.07 -13.77
N TYR A 579 12.25 -4.38 -13.58
CA TYR A 579 12.34 -4.98 -12.24
C TYR A 579 13.74 -4.88 -11.65
N ASN A 580 14.78 -5.00 -12.48
CA ASN A 580 16.16 -4.76 -12.03
C ASN A 580 16.36 -3.30 -11.61
N GLN A 581 15.75 -2.34 -12.32
CA GLN A 581 15.77 -0.93 -11.91
C GLN A 581 15.07 -0.72 -10.56
N LEU A 582 13.89 -1.29 -10.35
CA LEU A 582 13.19 -1.23 -9.06
C LEU A 582 14.10 -1.72 -7.93
N ARG A 583 14.67 -2.92 -8.09
CA ARG A 583 15.54 -3.54 -7.09
C ARG A 583 16.80 -2.71 -6.81
N ASN A 584 17.43 -2.16 -7.85
CA ASN A 584 18.61 -1.31 -7.71
C ASN A 584 18.32 0.01 -6.98
N HIS A 585 17.07 0.50 -7.03
CA HIS A 585 16.61 1.66 -6.26
C HIS A 585 16.11 1.30 -4.84
N GLY A 586 16.26 0.04 -4.43
CA GLY A 586 15.89 -0.42 -3.08
C GLY A 586 14.41 -0.76 -2.91
N VAL A 587 13.69 -1.02 -4.01
CA VAL A 587 12.35 -1.62 -3.98
C VAL A 587 12.47 -3.12 -3.80
N GLN A 588 11.68 -3.71 -2.91
CA GLN A 588 11.59 -5.16 -2.74
C GLN A 588 10.70 -5.74 -3.84
N VAL A 589 11.20 -6.67 -4.64
CA VAL A 589 10.47 -7.24 -5.79
C VAL A 589 10.15 -8.71 -5.52
N GLN A 590 8.85 -9.02 -5.41
CA GLN A 590 8.34 -10.37 -5.18
C GLN A 590 7.17 -10.72 -6.11
N PHE A 591 6.97 -12.01 -6.35
CA PHE A 591 5.89 -12.54 -7.20
C PHE A 591 5.08 -13.60 -6.46
N ILE A 592 3.78 -13.68 -6.77
CA ILE A 592 2.97 -14.83 -6.37
C ILE A 592 3.21 -15.97 -7.36
N LEU A 593 3.48 -17.16 -6.84
CA LEU A 593 3.58 -18.38 -7.64
C LEU A 593 2.39 -19.30 -7.36
N TYR A 594 1.58 -19.51 -8.39
CA TYR A 594 0.36 -20.29 -8.29
C TYR A 594 0.65 -21.80 -8.36
N ASP A 595 1.46 -22.23 -9.32
CA ASP A 595 1.91 -23.61 -9.47
C ASP A 595 3.09 -23.71 -10.46
N LEU A 596 3.69 -24.90 -10.56
CA LEU A 596 4.71 -25.25 -11.57
C LEU A 596 4.18 -26.31 -12.55
N LEU A 597 2.87 -26.53 -12.65
CA LEU A 597 2.28 -27.68 -13.35
C LEU A 597 2.59 -27.67 -14.84
N THR A 598 2.67 -26.49 -15.48
CA THR A 598 3.04 -26.39 -16.89
C THR A 598 4.45 -26.94 -17.17
N ILE A 599 5.34 -26.91 -16.17
CA ILE A 599 6.69 -27.49 -16.25
C ILE A 599 6.65 -28.97 -15.84
N LEU A 600 6.06 -29.28 -14.68
CA LEU A 600 6.11 -30.61 -14.06
C LEU A 600 5.18 -31.65 -14.74
N GLN A 601 4.10 -31.19 -15.37
CA GLN A 601 3.07 -32.02 -16.01
C GLN A 601 2.79 -31.55 -17.44
N SER A 602 3.82 -31.20 -18.21
CA SER A 602 3.69 -30.59 -19.55
C SER A 602 2.79 -31.34 -20.54
N HIS A 603 2.63 -32.66 -20.39
CA HIS A 603 1.72 -33.49 -21.20
C HIS A 603 0.23 -33.15 -21.01
N ASN A 604 -0.14 -32.52 -19.90
CA ASN A 604 -1.49 -32.06 -19.59
C ASN A 604 -1.78 -30.63 -20.12
N PHE A 605 -0.82 -30.01 -20.79
CA PHE A 605 -0.90 -28.64 -21.32
C PHE A 605 -0.62 -28.60 -22.82
N LEU A 606 -0.95 -27.48 -23.46
CA LEU A 606 -0.69 -27.29 -24.89
C LEU A 606 0.82 -27.37 -25.19
N PRO A 607 1.23 -28.01 -26.30
CA PRO A 607 2.63 -28.05 -26.71
C PRO A 607 3.28 -26.66 -26.76
N GLY A 608 4.52 -26.55 -26.27
CA GLY A 608 5.25 -25.28 -26.16
C GLY A 608 4.93 -24.45 -24.91
N SER A 609 3.93 -24.83 -24.10
CA SER A 609 3.56 -24.05 -22.91
C SER A 609 4.65 -24.02 -21.83
N SER A 610 5.40 -25.11 -21.69
CA SER A 610 6.48 -25.24 -20.71
C SER A 610 7.66 -24.29 -20.98
N GLU A 611 7.97 -24.01 -22.24
CA GLU A 611 9.16 -23.26 -22.64
C GLU A 611 9.12 -21.80 -22.21
N TRP A 612 7.96 -21.14 -22.38
CA TRP A 612 7.83 -19.74 -21.99
C TRP A 612 7.57 -19.58 -20.48
N ILE A 613 6.89 -20.53 -19.83
CA ILE A 613 6.74 -20.56 -18.37
C ILE A 613 8.10 -20.78 -17.70
N GLN A 614 8.96 -21.64 -18.25
CA GLN A 614 10.32 -21.83 -17.80
C GLN A 614 11.11 -20.50 -17.84
N ARG A 615 11.05 -19.77 -18.97
CA ARG A 615 11.69 -18.44 -19.08
C ARG A 615 11.13 -17.43 -18.09
N TRP A 616 9.82 -17.45 -17.86
CA TRP A 616 9.20 -16.59 -16.86
C TRP A 616 9.71 -16.91 -15.45
N LEU A 617 9.80 -18.19 -15.09
CA LEU A 617 10.30 -18.66 -13.80
C LEU A 617 11.78 -18.28 -13.60
N GLU A 618 12.59 -18.42 -14.64
CA GLU A 618 13.99 -17.96 -14.67
C GLU A 618 14.14 -16.45 -14.45
N ILE A 619 13.18 -15.64 -14.89
CA ILE A 619 13.20 -14.19 -14.65
C ILE A 619 12.79 -13.87 -13.22
N ILE A 620 11.64 -14.36 -12.74
CA ILE A 620 11.17 -13.99 -11.40
C ILE A 620 12.12 -14.44 -10.29
N THR A 621 12.84 -15.54 -10.52
CA THR A 621 13.82 -16.08 -9.56
C THR A 621 15.12 -15.28 -9.47
N LYS A 622 15.34 -14.27 -10.34
CA LYS A 622 16.44 -13.30 -10.21
C LYS A 622 16.22 -12.30 -9.06
N PHE A 623 14.98 -12.09 -8.65
CA PHE A 623 14.60 -11.03 -7.70
C PHE A 623 14.64 -11.50 -6.24
N ASP A 624 13.92 -10.83 -5.35
CA ASP A 624 14.09 -11.01 -3.90
C ASP A 624 13.37 -12.23 -3.36
N GLY A 625 12.25 -12.63 -3.95
CA GLY A 625 11.53 -13.83 -3.55
C GLY A 625 10.26 -14.12 -4.33
N ALA A 626 9.64 -15.24 -3.99
CA ALA A 626 8.29 -15.59 -4.42
C ALA A 626 7.47 -16.10 -3.23
N VAL A 627 6.17 -15.83 -3.25
CA VAL A 627 5.22 -16.36 -2.26
C VAL A 627 4.25 -17.30 -2.97
N CYS A 628 4.23 -18.56 -2.55
CA CYS A 628 3.43 -19.60 -3.19
C CYS A 628 2.06 -19.73 -2.51
N ILE A 629 1.05 -20.20 -3.25
CA ILE A 629 -0.30 -20.40 -2.69
C ILE A 629 -0.45 -21.69 -1.85
N SER A 630 0.62 -22.47 -1.72
CA SER A 630 0.72 -23.65 -0.86
C SER A 630 2.18 -23.95 -0.49
N LYS A 631 2.37 -24.68 0.61
CA LYS A 631 3.68 -25.19 1.04
C LYS A 631 4.23 -26.22 0.05
N THR A 632 3.36 -27.00 -0.58
CA THR A 632 3.69 -27.93 -1.66
C THR A 632 4.36 -27.20 -2.82
N VAL A 633 3.73 -26.16 -3.36
CA VAL A 633 4.29 -25.36 -4.46
C VAL A 633 5.58 -24.65 -4.03
N ALA A 634 5.67 -24.16 -2.79
CA ALA A 634 6.91 -23.60 -2.26
C ALA A 634 8.07 -24.59 -2.22
N SER A 635 7.78 -25.85 -1.88
CA SER A 635 8.77 -26.93 -1.87
C SER A 635 9.17 -27.31 -3.30
N GLU A 636 8.21 -27.40 -4.22
CA GLU A 636 8.48 -27.62 -5.65
C GLU A 636 9.33 -26.51 -6.26
N LEU A 637 9.10 -25.24 -5.90
CA LEU A 637 9.93 -24.12 -6.33
C LEU A 637 11.36 -24.23 -5.78
N PHE A 638 11.50 -24.60 -4.51
CA PHE A 638 12.82 -24.81 -3.91
C PHE A 638 13.58 -25.92 -4.65
N ASP A 639 12.91 -27.03 -4.95
CA ASP A 639 13.49 -28.14 -5.70
C ASP A 639 13.84 -27.78 -7.14
N TRP A 640 13.00 -26.97 -7.80
CA TRP A 640 13.32 -26.42 -9.12
C TRP A 640 14.56 -25.51 -9.06
N LEU A 641 14.69 -24.68 -8.02
CA LEU A 641 15.85 -23.81 -7.81
C LEU A 641 17.14 -24.58 -7.56
N GLN A 642 17.09 -25.76 -6.93
CA GLN A 642 18.27 -26.64 -6.80
C GLN A 642 18.86 -27.05 -8.15
N VAL A 643 18.03 -27.06 -9.19
CA VAL A 643 18.37 -27.61 -10.51
C VAL A 643 18.62 -26.50 -11.54
N HIS A 644 17.83 -25.42 -11.47
CA HIS A 644 17.78 -24.34 -12.47
C HIS A 644 18.18 -22.98 -11.91
N GLY A 645 18.38 -22.86 -10.60
CA GLY A 645 18.70 -21.60 -9.95
C GLY A 645 20.02 -21.02 -10.43
N THR A 646 20.06 -19.69 -10.55
CA THR A 646 21.25 -18.96 -10.98
C THR A 646 22.12 -18.51 -9.80
N GLN A 647 23.40 -18.27 -10.07
CA GLN A 647 24.34 -17.79 -9.06
C GLN A 647 23.88 -16.48 -8.42
N ARG A 648 23.86 -16.44 -7.09
CA ARG A 648 23.41 -15.27 -6.32
C ARG A 648 24.06 -15.21 -4.95
N VAL A 649 24.27 -13.99 -4.46
CA VAL A 649 24.88 -13.73 -3.14
C VAL A 649 23.83 -13.58 -2.04
N ARG A 650 22.69 -12.96 -2.36
CA ARG A 650 21.58 -12.80 -1.41
C ARG A 650 20.63 -13.99 -1.57
N PRO A 651 20.07 -14.55 -0.48
CA PRO A 651 19.11 -15.65 -0.61
C PRO A 651 17.87 -15.24 -1.41
N PHE A 652 17.35 -16.17 -2.21
CA PHE A 652 16.00 -16.08 -2.76
C PHE A 652 15.03 -16.51 -1.66
N LYS A 653 14.11 -15.62 -1.28
CA LYS A 653 13.16 -15.93 -0.22
C LYS A 653 11.93 -16.63 -0.80
N ILE A 654 11.54 -17.74 -0.19
CA ILE A 654 10.39 -18.53 -0.63
C ILE A 654 9.40 -18.57 0.52
N GLY A 655 8.25 -17.94 0.34
CA GLY A 655 7.13 -17.96 1.28
C GLY A 655 5.98 -18.82 0.78
N TYR A 656 5.01 -19.05 1.65
CA TYR A 656 3.69 -19.56 1.25
C TYR A 656 2.58 -18.95 2.10
N PHE A 657 1.37 -18.94 1.55
CA PHE A 657 0.14 -18.63 2.26
C PHE A 657 -1.01 -19.46 1.66
N HIS A 658 -2.04 -19.75 2.44
CA HIS A 658 -3.22 -20.47 1.96
C HIS A 658 -4.30 -19.49 1.52
N LEU A 659 -5.09 -19.88 0.52
CA LEU A 659 -6.14 -19.05 -0.05
C LEU A 659 -7.39 -18.97 0.84
N GLY A 660 -8.10 -17.85 0.76
CA GLY A 660 -9.40 -17.67 1.39
C GLY A 660 -10.53 -18.34 0.60
N ALA A 661 -11.68 -18.59 1.25
CA ALA A 661 -12.82 -19.26 0.61
C ALA A 661 -14.20 -18.62 0.89
N ASP A 662 -14.25 -17.52 1.63
CA ASP A 662 -15.49 -16.76 1.77
C ASP A 662 -15.82 -16.01 0.47
N ILE A 663 -17.09 -16.01 0.10
CA ILE A 663 -17.60 -15.31 -1.07
C ILE A 663 -18.49 -14.17 -0.55
N SER A 664 -18.24 -12.94 -1.00
CA SER A 664 -19.06 -11.77 -0.66
C SER A 664 -20.51 -12.02 -1.14
N THR A 665 -21.40 -12.40 -0.23
CA THR A 665 -22.81 -12.66 -0.54
C THR A 665 -23.54 -11.34 -0.81
N LYS A 666 -23.63 -10.92 -2.07
CA LYS A 666 -24.71 -10.01 -2.49
C LYS A 666 -26.03 -10.79 -2.41
N LYS A 667 -27.09 -10.18 -1.88
CA LYS A 667 -28.42 -10.83 -1.77
C LYS A 667 -28.79 -11.50 -3.10
N ALA A 668 -29.02 -12.81 -3.06
CA ALA A 668 -29.36 -13.59 -4.25
C ALA A 668 -30.53 -12.94 -4.98
N LYS A 669 -30.33 -12.64 -6.28
CA LYS A 669 -31.44 -12.32 -7.18
C LYS A 669 -32.34 -13.55 -7.30
N ASP A 670 -33.62 -13.32 -7.58
CA ASP A 670 -34.54 -14.43 -7.84
C ASP A 670 -34.04 -15.25 -9.04
N PHE A 671 -33.56 -16.47 -8.80
CA PHE A 671 -33.01 -17.31 -9.86
C PHE A 671 -34.08 -17.72 -10.87
N ALA A 672 -33.67 -17.91 -12.13
CA ALA A 672 -34.55 -18.37 -13.20
C ALA A 672 -35.23 -19.72 -12.83
N PRO A 673 -36.51 -19.95 -13.19
CA PRO A 673 -37.23 -21.19 -12.86
C PRO A 673 -36.52 -22.46 -13.34
N THR A 674 -35.84 -22.41 -14.48
CA THR A 674 -35.06 -23.51 -15.05
C THR A 674 -33.88 -23.90 -14.17
N PHE A 675 -33.17 -22.93 -13.59
CA PHE A 675 -32.08 -23.17 -12.64
C PHE A 675 -32.62 -23.77 -11.33
N LYS A 676 -33.72 -23.22 -10.80
CA LYS A 676 -34.40 -23.75 -9.60
C LYS A 676 -34.83 -25.21 -9.79
N LEU A 677 -35.31 -25.59 -10.99
CA LEU A 677 -35.66 -26.98 -11.30
C LEU A 677 -34.43 -27.90 -11.33
N LYS A 678 -33.34 -27.46 -11.95
CA LYS A 678 -32.07 -28.21 -11.94
C LYS A 678 -31.56 -28.43 -10.52
N LEU A 679 -31.57 -27.41 -9.66
CA LEU A 679 -31.18 -27.55 -8.24
C LEU A 679 -32.05 -28.57 -7.50
N LYS A 680 -33.37 -28.56 -7.71
CA LYS A 680 -34.27 -29.58 -7.12
C LYS A 680 -33.90 -30.99 -7.57
N ASN A 681 -33.57 -31.18 -8.84
CA ASN A 681 -33.15 -32.49 -9.35
C ASN A 681 -31.79 -32.93 -8.79
N ILE A 682 -30.86 -31.99 -8.63
CA ILE A 682 -29.55 -32.24 -8.02
C ILE A 682 -29.72 -32.69 -6.57
N ALA A 683 -30.59 -32.02 -5.80
CA ALA A 683 -30.87 -32.34 -4.40
C ALA A 683 -31.74 -33.60 -4.20
N ALA A 684 -32.37 -34.13 -5.25
CA ALA A 684 -33.25 -35.30 -5.14
C ALA A 684 -32.49 -36.63 -4.99
N HIS A 685 -31.20 -36.66 -5.36
CA HIS A 685 -30.35 -37.84 -5.30
C HIS A 685 -28.97 -37.47 -4.75
N GLN A 686 -28.17 -38.46 -4.35
CA GLN A 686 -26.78 -38.21 -3.96
C GLN A 686 -26.04 -37.63 -5.17
N SER A 687 -25.52 -36.42 -5.00
CA SER A 687 -24.96 -35.60 -6.06
C SER A 687 -23.49 -35.30 -5.81
N PHE A 688 -22.69 -35.56 -6.83
CA PHE A 688 -21.25 -35.42 -6.82
C PHE A 688 -20.85 -34.24 -7.69
N LEU A 689 -20.18 -33.26 -7.08
CA LEU A 689 -19.84 -31.99 -7.67
C LEU A 689 -18.36 -31.96 -8.10
N MET A 690 -18.09 -31.52 -9.31
CA MET A 690 -16.77 -31.09 -9.77
C MET A 690 -16.81 -29.59 -10.08
N VAL A 691 -15.82 -28.85 -9.59
CA VAL A 691 -15.68 -27.40 -9.83
C VAL A 691 -14.32 -27.09 -10.45
N GLY A 692 -14.34 -26.46 -11.62
CA GLY A 692 -13.15 -26.01 -12.34
C GLY A 692 -13.29 -26.15 -13.86
N THR A 693 -12.44 -25.43 -14.59
CA THR A 693 -12.34 -25.52 -16.06
C THR A 693 -12.17 -26.97 -16.53
N ILE A 694 -12.87 -27.37 -17.58
CA ILE A 694 -12.76 -28.72 -18.15
C ILE A 694 -11.44 -28.84 -18.91
N GLU A 695 -10.47 -29.49 -18.29
CA GLU A 695 -9.11 -29.67 -18.83
C GLU A 695 -8.51 -31.04 -18.42
N PRO A 696 -7.51 -31.57 -19.15
CA PRO A 696 -6.99 -32.93 -18.96
C PRO A 696 -6.58 -33.25 -17.53
N ARG A 697 -5.79 -32.38 -16.89
CA ARG A 697 -5.28 -32.62 -15.52
C ARG A 697 -6.38 -32.79 -14.49
N LYS A 698 -7.59 -32.26 -14.72
CA LYS A 698 -8.71 -32.34 -13.76
C LYS A 698 -9.52 -33.64 -13.89
N ALA A 699 -9.16 -34.51 -14.84
CA ALA A 699 -9.72 -35.85 -15.00
C ALA A 699 -11.26 -35.88 -15.16
N HIS A 700 -11.84 -34.87 -15.82
CA HIS A 700 -13.28 -34.84 -16.13
C HIS A 700 -13.69 -36.05 -16.98
N SER A 701 -12.88 -36.42 -17.98
CA SER A 701 -13.11 -37.60 -18.81
C SER A 701 -13.19 -38.88 -17.96
N GLN A 702 -12.20 -39.11 -17.07
CA GLN A 702 -12.19 -40.25 -16.15
C GLN A 702 -13.47 -40.27 -15.30
N THR A 703 -13.88 -39.11 -14.78
CA THR A 703 -15.05 -39.00 -13.90
C THR A 703 -16.33 -39.30 -14.65
N VAL A 704 -16.54 -38.75 -15.85
CA VAL A 704 -17.73 -39.05 -16.67
C VAL A 704 -17.79 -40.55 -16.99
N MET A 705 -16.69 -41.17 -17.40
CA MET A 705 -16.62 -42.62 -17.67
C MET A 705 -16.83 -43.48 -16.41
N ALA A 706 -16.43 -43.00 -15.23
CA ALA A 706 -16.71 -43.67 -13.97
C ALA A 706 -18.21 -43.66 -13.67
N PHE A 707 -18.87 -42.51 -13.87
CA PHE A 707 -20.33 -42.39 -13.69
C PHE A 707 -21.13 -43.20 -14.70
N GLU A 708 -20.67 -43.32 -15.95
CA GLU A 708 -21.26 -44.25 -16.92
C GLU A 708 -21.33 -45.68 -16.40
N LYS A 709 -20.26 -46.15 -15.73
CA LYS A 709 -20.22 -47.48 -15.11
C LYS A 709 -21.16 -47.58 -13.92
N LEU A 710 -21.18 -46.58 -13.04
CA LEU A 710 -22.08 -46.56 -11.88
C LEU A 710 -23.55 -46.57 -12.31
N TRP A 711 -23.91 -45.79 -13.33
CA TRP A 711 -25.26 -45.79 -13.91
C TRP A 711 -25.60 -47.13 -14.58
N ALA A 712 -24.65 -47.76 -15.27
CA ALA A 712 -24.84 -49.09 -15.85
C ALA A 712 -25.03 -50.19 -14.79
N GLN A 713 -24.44 -50.04 -13.61
CA GLN A 713 -24.65 -50.88 -12.43
C GLN A 713 -25.97 -50.59 -11.71
N GLY A 714 -26.74 -49.60 -12.15
CA GLY A 714 -28.04 -49.24 -11.59
C GLY A 714 -27.99 -48.27 -10.40
N LEU A 715 -26.83 -47.65 -10.10
CA LEU A 715 -26.75 -46.63 -9.05
C LEU A 715 -27.48 -45.36 -9.49
N ASN A 716 -28.30 -44.83 -8.58
CA ASN A 716 -29.08 -43.61 -8.81
C ASN A 716 -28.38 -42.38 -8.20
N VAL A 717 -27.30 -41.95 -8.84
CA VAL A 717 -26.45 -40.83 -8.39
C VAL A 717 -26.34 -39.76 -9.48
N ASN A 718 -26.13 -38.51 -9.08
CA ASN A 718 -25.96 -37.38 -10.00
C ASN A 718 -24.47 -36.97 -10.10
N LEU A 719 -24.01 -36.65 -11.30
CA LEU A 719 -22.75 -35.94 -11.55
C LEU A 719 -23.07 -34.49 -11.95
N VAL A 720 -22.49 -33.54 -11.24
CA VAL A 720 -22.62 -32.11 -11.47
C VAL A 720 -21.25 -31.52 -11.78
N ILE A 721 -21.09 -30.91 -12.94
CA ILE A 721 -19.85 -30.27 -13.40
C ILE A 721 -20.12 -28.77 -13.48
N VAL A 722 -19.27 -27.97 -12.85
CA VAL A 722 -19.32 -26.50 -12.90
C VAL A 722 -17.98 -25.98 -13.40
N GLY A 723 -17.97 -25.38 -14.59
CA GLY A 723 -16.77 -24.86 -15.20
C GLY A 723 -16.90 -24.65 -16.70
N LYS A 724 -16.05 -23.77 -17.24
CA LYS A 724 -15.99 -23.50 -18.69
C LYS A 724 -15.22 -24.60 -19.41
N GLU A 725 -15.42 -24.71 -20.72
CA GLU A 725 -14.54 -25.48 -21.59
C GLU A 725 -13.10 -24.94 -21.54
N GLY A 726 -12.13 -25.84 -21.43
CA GLY A 726 -10.70 -25.53 -21.35
C GLY A 726 -9.93 -25.94 -22.60
N TRP A 727 -8.64 -26.24 -22.43
CA TRP A 727 -7.78 -26.71 -23.51
C TRP A 727 -7.80 -28.24 -23.59
N MET A 728 -7.53 -28.79 -24.79
CA MET A 728 -7.40 -30.24 -25.02
C MET A 728 -8.60 -31.05 -24.51
N SER A 729 -9.79 -30.44 -24.48
CA SER A 729 -11.00 -31.01 -23.89
C SER A 729 -12.08 -31.34 -24.91
N ASP A 730 -11.85 -31.12 -26.21
CA ASP A 730 -12.85 -31.25 -27.28
C ASP A 730 -13.67 -32.55 -27.18
N ASP A 731 -12.98 -33.69 -27.01
CA ASP A 731 -13.63 -35.00 -26.93
C ASP A 731 -14.42 -35.19 -25.63
N THR A 732 -13.92 -34.65 -24.53
CA THR A 732 -14.60 -34.70 -23.23
C THR A 732 -15.85 -33.83 -23.25
N VAL A 733 -15.76 -32.62 -23.80
CA VAL A 733 -16.89 -31.70 -23.94
C VAL A 733 -17.96 -32.28 -24.87
N LYS A 734 -17.57 -32.82 -26.03
CA LYS A 734 -18.50 -33.51 -26.94
C LYS A 734 -19.16 -34.72 -26.28
N SER A 735 -18.41 -35.49 -25.48
CA SER A 735 -18.96 -36.61 -24.71
C SER A 735 -20.04 -36.13 -23.73
N ILE A 736 -19.76 -35.09 -22.93
CA ILE A 736 -20.71 -34.51 -21.97
C ILE A 736 -21.96 -33.96 -22.66
N GLN A 737 -21.80 -33.18 -23.74
CA GLN A 737 -22.91 -32.53 -24.45
C GLN A 737 -23.87 -33.52 -25.11
N ASN A 738 -23.34 -34.65 -25.60
CA ASN A 738 -24.13 -35.68 -26.28
C ASN A 738 -24.55 -36.82 -25.34
N HIS A 739 -24.23 -36.73 -24.05
CA HIS A 739 -24.47 -37.82 -23.11
C HIS A 739 -25.99 -38.02 -22.85
N PRO A 740 -26.52 -39.25 -22.91
CA PRO A 740 -27.97 -39.51 -22.77
C PRO A 740 -28.53 -39.16 -21.38
N LYS A 741 -27.68 -39.04 -20.35
CA LYS A 741 -28.07 -38.63 -18.99
C LYS A 741 -27.99 -37.13 -18.76
N LEU A 742 -27.62 -36.32 -19.76
CA LEU A 742 -27.54 -34.86 -19.60
C LEU A 742 -28.91 -34.26 -19.21
N ASN A 743 -28.90 -33.32 -18.27
CA ASN A 743 -30.06 -32.69 -17.63
C ASN A 743 -30.99 -33.64 -16.83
N SER A 744 -30.61 -34.90 -16.61
CA SER A 744 -31.32 -35.84 -15.73
C SER A 744 -30.46 -36.32 -14.56
N HIS A 745 -29.32 -36.96 -14.84
CA HIS A 745 -28.33 -37.38 -13.84
C HIS A 745 -26.94 -36.78 -14.09
N LEU A 746 -26.69 -36.22 -15.28
CA LEU A 746 -25.50 -35.45 -15.59
C LEU A 746 -25.90 -33.98 -15.76
N PHE A 747 -25.26 -33.07 -15.03
CA PHE A 747 -25.50 -31.64 -15.15
C PHE A 747 -24.18 -30.94 -15.43
N TRP A 748 -24.14 -30.11 -16.47
CA TRP A 748 -23.02 -29.21 -16.73
C TRP A 748 -23.52 -27.76 -16.68
N PHE A 749 -22.83 -26.95 -15.88
CA PHE A 749 -23.06 -25.52 -15.73
C PHE A 749 -21.82 -24.76 -16.20
N ASP A 750 -21.98 -24.05 -17.30
CA ASP A 750 -20.95 -23.20 -17.89
C ASP A 750 -21.15 -21.73 -17.46
N GLY A 751 -20.06 -21.06 -17.06
CA GLY A 751 -20.03 -19.62 -16.79
C GLY A 751 -20.98 -19.12 -15.69
N VAL A 752 -21.23 -19.91 -14.65
CA VAL A 752 -22.12 -19.50 -13.55
C VAL A 752 -21.52 -18.39 -12.69
N SER A 753 -22.37 -17.55 -12.10
CA SER A 753 -21.95 -16.57 -11.10
C SER A 753 -21.66 -17.24 -9.75
N ASP A 754 -20.94 -16.53 -8.88
CA ASP A 754 -20.62 -17.04 -7.54
C ASP A 754 -21.89 -17.36 -6.72
N GLU A 755 -22.98 -16.61 -6.89
CA GLU A 755 -24.26 -16.92 -6.20
C GLU A 755 -24.92 -18.21 -6.69
N HIS A 756 -24.78 -18.52 -7.98
CA HIS A 756 -25.22 -19.79 -8.54
C HIS A 756 -24.34 -20.94 -8.04
N LEU A 757 -23.01 -20.74 -7.98
CA LEU A 757 -22.06 -21.72 -7.47
C LEU A 757 -22.36 -22.08 -6.00
N GLU A 758 -22.60 -21.08 -5.14
CA GLU A 758 -23.03 -21.26 -3.75
C GLU A 758 -24.30 -22.12 -3.62
N SER A 759 -25.27 -21.90 -4.49
CA SER A 759 -26.52 -22.67 -4.51
C SER A 759 -26.30 -24.12 -4.97
N ILE A 760 -25.38 -24.34 -5.91
CA ILE A 760 -25.00 -25.67 -6.40
C ILE A 760 -24.25 -26.44 -5.31
N TYR A 761 -23.28 -25.83 -4.63
CA TYR A 761 -22.61 -26.41 -3.46
C TYR A 761 -23.63 -26.83 -2.40
N SER A 762 -24.56 -25.93 -2.06
CA SER A 762 -25.61 -26.19 -1.05
C SER A 762 -26.60 -27.30 -1.45
N SER A 763 -26.69 -27.62 -2.73
CA SER A 763 -27.56 -28.69 -3.25
C SER A 763 -26.80 -30.00 -3.50
N SER A 764 -25.47 -29.99 -3.39
CA SER A 764 -24.61 -31.14 -3.65
C SER A 764 -24.36 -31.97 -2.39
N THR A 765 -24.05 -33.26 -2.56
CA THR A 765 -23.74 -34.17 -1.43
C THR A 765 -22.24 -34.27 -1.18
N CYS A 766 -21.45 -34.37 -2.24
CA CYS A 766 -20.01 -34.61 -2.15
C CYS A 766 -19.27 -33.87 -3.26
N LEU A 767 -18.11 -33.31 -2.97
CA LEU A 767 -17.16 -32.83 -3.97
C LEU A 767 -16.29 -34.01 -4.46
N ILE A 768 -16.03 -34.08 -5.77
CA ILE A 768 -14.99 -34.92 -6.37
C ILE A 768 -13.86 -34.02 -6.88
N ALA A 769 -12.69 -34.13 -6.27
CA ALA A 769 -11.45 -33.51 -6.71
C ALA A 769 -10.53 -34.58 -7.32
N ALA A 770 -10.75 -34.92 -8.59
CA ALA A 770 -10.03 -36.00 -9.28
C ALA A 770 -8.70 -35.56 -9.93
N SER A 771 -8.26 -34.33 -9.68
CA SER A 771 -7.12 -33.71 -10.36
C SER A 771 -5.81 -34.47 -10.16
N GLU A 772 -5.01 -34.60 -11.21
CA GLU A 772 -3.67 -35.20 -11.21
C GLU A 772 -2.59 -34.22 -10.71
N GLY A 773 -2.90 -32.92 -10.69
CA GLY A 773 -2.05 -31.87 -10.13
C GLY A 773 -2.86 -30.59 -9.91
N GLU A 774 -2.57 -29.87 -8.83
CA GLU A 774 -3.20 -28.61 -8.42
C GLU A 774 -2.19 -27.72 -7.69
N GLY A 775 -2.37 -26.39 -7.74
CA GLY A 775 -1.56 -25.46 -6.95
C GLY A 775 -2.03 -25.31 -5.49
N PHE A 776 -3.34 -25.47 -5.26
CA PHE A 776 -3.94 -25.40 -3.92
C PHE A 776 -5.17 -26.32 -3.78
N GLY A 777 -6.12 -26.26 -4.72
CA GLY A 777 -7.38 -27.00 -4.59
C GLY A 777 -8.48 -26.21 -3.88
N LEU A 778 -8.74 -24.99 -4.37
CA LEU A 778 -9.76 -24.09 -3.83
C LEU A 778 -11.17 -24.73 -3.67
N PRO A 779 -11.63 -25.64 -4.55
CA PRO A 779 -12.88 -26.37 -4.33
C PRO A 779 -12.94 -27.17 -3.03
N LEU A 780 -11.81 -27.66 -2.49
CA LEU A 780 -11.79 -28.44 -1.25
C LEU A 780 -12.19 -27.57 -0.05
N VAL A 781 -11.64 -26.37 0.06
CA VAL A 781 -11.98 -25.43 1.15
C VAL A 781 -13.39 -24.84 0.97
N GLU A 782 -13.86 -24.66 -0.27
CA GLU A 782 -15.25 -24.30 -0.55
C GLU A 782 -16.22 -25.41 -0.10
N ALA A 783 -15.91 -26.67 -0.42
CA ALA A 783 -16.70 -27.82 0.01
C ALA A 783 -16.76 -27.95 1.55
N ALA A 784 -15.63 -27.74 2.24
CA ALA A 784 -15.57 -27.69 3.70
C ALA A 784 -16.46 -26.59 4.29
N ARG A 785 -16.41 -25.39 3.72
CA ARG A 785 -17.28 -24.27 4.13
C ARG A 785 -18.77 -24.60 3.97
N HIS A 786 -19.13 -25.32 2.92
CA HIS A 786 -20.50 -25.81 2.69
C HIS A 786 -20.84 -27.11 3.43
N GLN A 787 -19.90 -27.68 4.19
CA GLN A 787 -20.05 -28.92 4.95
C GLN A 787 -20.43 -30.13 4.09
N ILE A 788 -20.04 -30.14 2.81
CA ILE A 788 -20.23 -31.29 1.91
C ILE A 788 -18.99 -32.18 1.92
N SER A 789 -19.19 -33.49 1.87
CA SER A 789 -18.08 -34.46 1.92
C SER A 789 -17.13 -34.29 0.73
N ILE A 790 -15.90 -34.80 0.84
CA ILE A 790 -14.86 -34.63 -0.19
C ILE A 790 -14.29 -36.01 -0.55
N ILE A 791 -14.29 -36.35 -1.83
CA ILE A 791 -13.48 -37.41 -2.42
C ILE A 791 -12.37 -36.73 -3.21
N ALA A 792 -11.11 -36.98 -2.86
CA ALA A 792 -9.95 -36.34 -3.47
C ALA A 792 -8.94 -37.38 -3.98
N ARG A 793 -8.25 -37.10 -5.07
CA ARG A 793 -7.09 -37.90 -5.46
C ARG A 793 -5.99 -37.75 -4.40
N ASP A 794 -5.26 -38.82 -4.11
CA ASP A 794 -4.13 -38.77 -3.17
C ASP A 794 -2.91 -38.06 -3.79
N ILE A 795 -2.90 -36.72 -3.73
CA ILE A 795 -1.79 -35.87 -4.17
C ILE A 795 -1.30 -34.96 -3.01
N PRO A 796 -0.02 -34.55 -3.00
CA PRO A 796 0.57 -33.83 -1.86
C PRO A 796 -0.20 -32.57 -1.44
N VAL A 797 -0.63 -31.74 -2.40
CA VAL A 797 -1.35 -30.50 -2.09
C VAL A 797 -2.74 -30.76 -1.50
N PHE A 798 -3.44 -31.83 -1.90
CA PHE A 798 -4.73 -32.18 -1.30
C PHE A 798 -4.57 -32.77 0.10
N ARG A 799 -3.44 -33.44 0.39
CA ARG A 799 -3.08 -33.84 1.76
C ARG A 799 -2.75 -32.63 2.62
N GLU A 800 -2.03 -31.65 2.07
CA GLU A 800 -1.75 -30.39 2.76
C GLU A 800 -3.02 -29.62 3.13
N VAL A 801 -3.98 -29.53 2.20
CA VAL A 801 -5.19 -28.72 2.39
C VAL A 801 -6.27 -29.45 3.17
N ALA A 802 -6.60 -30.70 2.83
CA ALA A 802 -7.71 -31.42 3.45
C ALA A 802 -7.31 -32.38 4.58
N GLY A 803 -6.03 -32.74 4.74
CA GLY A 803 -5.56 -33.59 5.83
C GLY A 803 -6.32 -34.91 5.93
N GLU A 804 -7.01 -35.13 7.06
CA GLU A 804 -7.84 -36.32 7.31
C GLU A 804 -9.34 -36.10 7.00
N HIS A 805 -9.70 -34.94 6.44
CA HIS A 805 -11.10 -34.52 6.24
C HIS A 805 -11.68 -34.92 4.87
N ALA A 806 -10.93 -35.66 4.05
CA ALA A 806 -11.34 -36.14 2.75
C ALA A 806 -11.15 -37.66 2.61
N PHE A 807 -11.95 -38.30 1.77
CA PHE A 807 -11.73 -39.67 1.33
C PHE A 807 -10.78 -39.68 0.13
N TYR A 808 -9.62 -40.31 0.30
CA TYR A 808 -8.57 -40.31 -0.72
C TYR A 808 -8.62 -41.55 -1.61
N PHE A 809 -8.45 -41.35 -2.92
CA PHE A 809 -8.34 -42.44 -3.89
C PHE A 809 -7.08 -42.35 -4.74
N ASN A 810 -6.66 -43.51 -5.25
CA ASN A 810 -5.51 -43.67 -6.14
C ASN A 810 -5.95 -44.20 -7.51
N GLY A 811 -5.11 -44.00 -8.54
CA GLY A 811 -5.31 -44.58 -9.87
C GLY A 811 -6.02 -43.66 -10.89
N THR A 812 -5.61 -43.77 -12.15
CA THR A 812 -6.05 -42.90 -13.26
C THR A 812 -7.13 -43.52 -14.15
N THR A 813 -7.67 -44.67 -13.76
CA THR A 813 -8.67 -45.39 -14.55
C THR A 813 -10.10 -45.05 -14.13
N PRO A 814 -11.10 -45.10 -15.04
CA PRO A 814 -12.50 -44.93 -14.64
C PRO A 814 -12.99 -45.93 -13.58
N ASN A 815 -12.44 -47.16 -13.58
CA ASN A 815 -12.80 -48.18 -12.59
C ASN A 815 -12.36 -47.77 -11.19
N SER A 816 -11.12 -47.30 -11.02
CA SER A 816 -10.62 -46.95 -9.69
C SER A 816 -11.41 -45.81 -9.03
N LEU A 817 -11.89 -44.84 -9.82
CA LEU A 817 -12.77 -43.79 -9.32
C LEU A 817 -14.20 -44.29 -9.04
N ALA A 818 -14.74 -45.19 -9.86
CA ALA A 818 -16.05 -45.80 -9.61
C ALA A 818 -16.07 -46.66 -8.32
N GLU A 819 -14.99 -47.41 -8.07
CA GLU A 819 -14.77 -48.16 -6.84
C GLU A 819 -14.69 -47.21 -5.64
N ALA A 820 -13.86 -46.17 -5.72
CA ALA A 820 -13.75 -45.16 -4.65
C ALA A 820 -15.07 -44.47 -4.31
N ILE A 821 -15.90 -44.16 -5.31
CA ILE A 821 -17.25 -43.59 -5.08
C ILE A 821 -18.15 -44.62 -4.39
N THR A 822 -18.10 -45.89 -4.80
CA THR A 822 -18.88 -46.97 -4.18
C THR A 822 -18.48 -47.18 -2.73
N ASP A 823 -17.18 -47.24 -2.45
CA ASP A 823 -16.63 -47.39 -1.10
C ASP A 823 -17.04 -46.21 -0.21
N TRP A 824 -16.93 -44.99 -0.73
CA TRP A 824 -17.37 -43.79 -0.01
C TRP A 824 -18.88 -43.81 0.27
N LEU A 825 -19.71 -44.24 -0.68
CA LEU A 825 -21.16 -44.38 -0.50
C LEU A 825 -21.51 -45.37 0.61
N GLU A 826 -20.79 -46.49 0.71
CA GLU A 826 -20.95 -47.47 1.78
C GLU A 826 -20.54 -46.89 3.14
N LEU A 827 -19.40 -46.20 3.20
CA LEU A 827 -18.94 -45.52 4.42
C LEU A 827 -19.88 -44.41 4.87
N GLU A 828 -20.42 -43.62 3.94
CA GLU A 828 -21.38 -42.55 4.25
C GLU A 828 -22.68 -43.15 4.81
N LYS A 829 -23.15 -44.27 4.24
CA LYS A 829 -24.31 -45.01 4.77
C LYS A 829 -24.09 -45.53 6.19
N LEU A 830 -22.85 -45.89 6.53
CA LEU A 830 -22.46 -46.30 7.89
C LEU A 830 -22.15 -45.12 8.81
N GLY A 831 -22.12 -43.88 8.31
CA GLY A 831 -21.72 -42.70 9.07
C GLY A 831 -20.22 -42.62 9.38
N HIS A 832 -19.39 -43.40 8.70
CA HIS A 832 -17.94 -43.49 8.89
C HIS A 832 -17.12 -42.72 7.85
N ALA A 833 -17.77 -42.17 6.81
CA ALA A 833 -17.06 -41.36 5.83
C ALA A 833 -16.45 -40.10 6.47
N PRO A 834 -15.23 -39.68 6.06
CA PRO A 834 -14.60 -38.45 6.53
C PRO A 834 -15.51 -37.24 6.37
N LYS A 835 -15.56 -36.39 7.40
CA LYS A 835 -16.41 -35.19 7.42
C LYS A 835 -15.56 -33.94 7.22
N SER A 836 -15.95 -33.12 6.25
CA SER A 836 -15.31 -31.84 5.92
C SER A 836 -15.74 -30.69 6.85
N SER A 837 -16.80 -30.87 7.66
CA SER A 837 -17.36 -29.82 8.52
C SER A 837 -16.40 -29.30 9.60
N THR A 838 -15.33 -30.03 9.89
CA THR A 838 -14.29 -29.65 10.86
C THR A 838 -12.97 -29.26 10.18
N MET A 839 -12.92 -29.29 8.85
CA MET A 839 -11.73 -28.91 8.09
C MET A 839 -11.48 -27.40 8.25
N PRO A 840 -10.27 -26.98 8.68
CA PRO A 840 -9.94 -25.57 8.79
C PRO A 840 -9.88 -24.93 7.40
N TRP A 841 -10.41 -23.72 7.28
CA TRP A 841 -10.30 -22.88 6.10
C TRP A 841 -10.14 -21.41 6.51
N LEU A 842 -9.62 -20.58 5.62
CA LEU A 842 -9.34 -19.17 5.90
C LEU A 842 -10.35 -18.26 5.21
N THR A 843 -10.64 -17.11 5.84
CA THR A 843 -11.22 -15.97 5.13
C THR A 843 -10.18 -15.27 4.25
N TRP A 844 -10.60 -14.51 3.23
CA TRP A 844 -9.70 -13.69 2.41
C TRP A 844 -8.95 -12.65 3.23
N LYS A 845 -9.56 -12.14 4.30
CA LYS A 845 -8.91 -11.27 5.27
C LYS A 845 -7.75 -11.96 5.99
N GLU A 846 -7.95 -13.18 6.47
CA GLU A 846 -6.90 -13.98 7.13
C GLU A 846 -5.82 -14.40 6.14
N SER A 847 -6.21 -14.82 4.94
CA SER A 847 -5.30 -15.15 3.83
C SER A 847 -4.40 -13.96 3.48
N THR A 848 -4.98 -12.77 3.30
CA THR A 848 -4.24 -11.53 3.00
C THR A 848 -3.32 -11.14 4.16
N LYS A 849 -3.76 -11.30 5.40
CA LYS A 849 -2.91 -11.09 6.59
C LYS A 849 -1.71 -12.03 6.59
N ASN A 850 -1.90 -13.32 6.30
CA ASN A 850 -0.81 -14.28 6.20
C ASN A 850 0.18 -13.91 5.09
N LEU A 851 -0.30 -13.49 3.92
CA LEU A 851 0.53 -12.95 2.86
C LEU A 851 1.37 -11.74 3.33
N LEU A 852 0.74 -10.78 4.00
CA LEU A 852 1.44 -9.61 4.54
C LEU A 852 2.50 -9.99 5.58
N ASN A 853 2.24 -10.96 6.46
CA ASN A 853 3.23 -11.42 7.45
C ASN A 853 4.47 -12.02 6.75
N VAL A 854 4.29 -12.75 5.66
CA VAL A 854 5.41 -13.29 4.86
C VAL A 854 6.25 -12.15 4.28
N ILE A 855 5.58 -11.16 3.65
CA ILE A 855 6.26 -10.08 2.91
C ILE A 855 6.91 -9.06 3.86
N LEU A 856 6.20 -8.64 4.90
CA LEU A 856 6.57 -7.53 5.79
C LEU A 856 7.34 -7.97 7.04
N ASP A 857 7.00 -9.13 7.62
CA ASP A 857 7.59 -9.62 8.87
C ASP A 857 8.69 -10.69 8.65
N ASP A 858 9.12 -10.83 7.40
CA ASP A 858 10.18 -11.75 6.94
C ASP A 858 9.92 -13.24 7.27
N GLN A 859 8.64 -13.63 7.43
CA GLN A 859 8.17 -14.99 7.74
C GLN A 859 8.22 -15.95 6.52
N HIS A 860 9.34 -15.97 5.81
CA HIS A 860 9.53 -16.84 4.65
C HIS A 860 9.80 -18.27 5.11
N TYR A 861 9.24 -19.25 4.38
CA TYR A 861 9.36 -20.67 4.68
C TYR A 861 10.77 -21.21 4.41
N LEU A 862 11.33 -20.90 3.23
CA LEU A 862 12.65 -21.34 2.81
C LEU A 862 13.47 -20.15 2.29
N ARG A 863 14.79 -20.32 2.33
CA ARG A 863 15.76 -19.39 1.72
C ARG A 863 16.71 -20.19 0.88
N TRP A 864 16.78 -19.88 -0.40
CA TRP A 864 17.62 -20.58 -1.35
C TRP A 864 18.85 -19.75 -1.73
N VAL A 865 20.02 -20.38 -1.65
CA VAL A 865 21.29 -19.90 -2.20
C VAL A 865 21.96 -21.09 -2.89
N PRO A 866 22.68 -20.88 -4.01
CA PRO A 866 23.44 -21.95 -4.63
C PRO A 866 24.50 -22.47 -3.65
N ASP A 867 24.53 -23.78 -3.44
CA ASP A 867 25.50 -24.46 -2.58
C ASP A 867 26.70 -25.03 -3.35
N GLY A 868 26.73 -24.81 -4.68
CA GLY A 868 27.78 -25.32 -5.56
C GLY A 868 27.62 -26.81 -5.92
N VAL A 869 26.49 -27.42 -5.58
CA VAL A 869 26.13 -28.79 -5.96
C VAL A 869 25.17 -28.74 -7.14
N HIS A 870 25.49 -29.48 -8.21
CA HIS A 870 24.60 -29.65 -9.35
C HIS A 870 23.67 -30.84 -9.11
N ARG A 871 22.36 -30.62 -9.09
CA ARG A 871 21.36 -31.67 -8.85
C ARG A 871 20.50 -31.89 -10.08
N PHE A 872 20.14 -33.14 -10.36
CA PHE A 872 19.24 -33.56 -11.44
C PHE A 872 18.30 -34.63 -10.93
N TRP A 873 17.00 -34.37 -10.93
CA TRP A 873 15.99 -35.38 -10.60
C TRP A 873 15.93 -36.46 -11.69
N GLY A 874 15.53 -37.69 -11.35
CA GLY A 874 15.40 -38.77 -12.33
C GLY A 874 14.49 -38.41 -13.52
N SER A 875 13.47 -37.58 -13.28
CA SER A 875 12.58 -37.09 -14.33
C SER A 875 13.09 -35.87 -15.12
N ASP A 876 14.27 -35.33 -14.82
CA ASP A 876 14.85 -34.14 -15.48
C ASP A 876 14.90 -34.30 -17.02
N SER A 877 14.51 -33.26 -17.76
CA SER A 877 14.41 -33.30 -19.23
C SER A 877 15.76 -33.45 -19.94
N ARG A 878 16.86 -33.11 -19.26
CA ARG A 878 18.24 -33.31 -19.76
C ARG A 878 18.71 -34.76 -19.63
N LEU A 879 17.99 -35.58 -18.86
CA LEU A 879 18.23 -37.01 -18.76
C LEU A 879 17.35 -37.72 -19.81
N GLY A 880 18.01 -38.21 -20.85
CA GLY A 880 17.44 -39.09 -21.86
C GLY A 880 17.27 -40.51 -21.31
N SER A 881 16.37 -41.29 -21.92
CA SER A 881 16.05 -42.66 -21.50
C SER A 881 15.68 -43.52 -22.70
N GLN A 882 16.06 -44.79 -22.67
CA GLN A 882 15.62 -45.81 -23.63
C GLN A 882 14.61 -46.79 -23.03
N THR A 883 14.74 -47.07 -21.72
CA THR A 883 13.98 -48.12 -21.02
C THR A 883 13.42 -47.69 -19.66
N GLY A 884 13.35 -46.38 -19.43
CA GLY A 884 12.85 -45.76 -18.21
C GLY A 884 11.56 -44.99 -18.42
N ARG A 885 10.62 -45.12 -17.49
CA ARG A 885 9.40 -44.31 -17.39
C ARG A 885 9.57 -43.29 -16.26
N LYS A 886 9.36 -42.02 -16.58
CA LYS A 886 9.37 -40.94 -15.59
C LYS A 886 8.08 -41.00 -14.76
N ILE A 887 8.20 -40.99 -13.43
CA ILE A 887 7.10 -41.04 -12.46
C ILE A 887 7.38 -39.99 -11.38
N GLY A 888 6.64 -38.89 -11.37
CA GLY A 888 6.91 -37.79 -10.45
C GLY A 888 8.32 -37.21 -10.63
N ARG A 889 9.16 -37.31 -9.58
CA ARG A 889 10.56 -36.86 -9.58
C ARG A 889 11.53 -37.93 -10.06
N ASP A 890 11.06 -39.17 -10.17
CA ASP A 890 11.91 -40.31 -10.39
C ASP A 890 11.84 -40.81 -11.83
N ILE A 891 12.80 -41.65 -12.19
CA ILE A 891 12.73 -42.49 -13.38
C ILE A 891 12.88 -43.95 -12.99
N ALA A 892 11.88 -44.75 -13.35
CA ALA A 892 11.79 -46.16 -13.01
C ALA A 892 11.93 -47.04 -14.25
N CYS A 893 12.53 -48.22 -14.11
CA CYS A 893 12.63 -49.21 -15.18
C CYS A 893 11.27 -49.64 -15.72
N THR A 894 11.17 -49.91 -17.03
CA THR A 894 9.95 -50.48 -17.66
C THR A 894 10.01 -52.00 -17.83
N GLY A 895 11.05 -52.66 -17.31
CA GLY A 895 11.27 -54.11 -17.42
C GLY A 895 12.04 -54.56 -18.69
N THR A 896 12.41 -53.65 -19.57
CA THR A 896 13.20 -53.90 -20.79
C THR A 896 14.68 -53.56 -20.59
N ALA A 897 15.59 -54.19 -21.35
CA ALA A 897 17.02 -53.83 -21.30
C ALA A 897 17.31 -52.53 -22.09
N GLY A 898 18.26 -51.72 -21.60
CA GLY A 898 18.67 -50.47 -22.24
C GLY A 898 19.22 -49.45 -21.26
N TYR A 899 19.46 -48.22 -21.73
CA TYR A 899 19.79 -47.12 -20.83
C TYR A 899 18.56 -46.66 -20.07
N LEU A 900 18.56 -46.85 -18.74
CA LEU A 900 17.56 -46.29 -17.85
C LEU A 900 17.65 -44.77 -17.89
N LEU A 901 18.87 -44.22 -17.85
CA LEU A 901 19.13 -42.81 -18.11
C LEU A 901 20.50 -42.55 -18.74
N PHE A 902 20.62 -41.43 -19.46
CA PHE A 902 21.87 -40.85 -19.93
C PHE A 902 21.75 -39.32 -20.02
N GLY A 903 22.78 -38.58 -19.61
CA GLY A 903 22.77 -37.11 -19.47
C GLY A 903 23.49 -36.69 -18.19
N PRO A 904 23.49 -35.42 -17.74
CA PRO A 904 22.78 -34.25 -18.25
C PRO A 904 23.60 -33.35 -19.19
N TYR A 905 24.79 -33.77 -19.64
CA TYR A 905 25.68 -33.02 -20.54
C TYR A 905 26.22 -31.73 -19.93
N LEU A 906 26.80 -31.84 -18.73
CA LEU A 906 27.26 -30.68 -17.97
C LEU A 906 28.59 -30.12 -18.47
N LYS A 907 28.64 -28.79 -18.50
CA LYS A 907 29.91 -28.06 -18.55
C LYS A 907 30.48 -27.94 -17.13
N LEU A 908 31.68 -28.48 -16.91
CA LEU A 908 32.41 -28.41 -15.65
C LEU A 908 33.88 -28.06 -15.92
N ASP A 909 34.47 -27.26 -15.02
CA ASP A 909 35.90 -26.95 -15.07
C ASP A 909 36.74 -28.15 -14.64
N ALA A 910 38.05 -28.11 -14.93
CA ALA A 910 38.99 -29.12 -14.44
C ALA A 910 38.95 -29.20 -12.90
N GLY A 911 38.91 -30.41 -12.34
CA GLY A 911 38.86 -30.62 -10.91
C GLY A 911 38.35 -32.00 -10.51
N ARG A 912 38.30 -32.21 -9.20
CA ARG A 912 37.76 -33.44 -8.59
C ARG A 912 36.31 -33.22 -8.20
N TYR A 913 35.44 -34.13 -8.60
CA TYR A 913 34.01 -34.08 -8.37
C TYR A 913 33.54 -35.32 -7.62
N GLN A 914 32.59 -35.13 -6.71
CA GLN A 914 31.84 -36.20 -6.07
C GLN A 914 30.50 -36.35 -6.79
N LEU A 915 30.22 -37.56 -7.26
CA LEU A 915 28.99 -37.98 -7.91
C LEU A 915 28.21 -38.86 -6.94
N ILE A 916 27.01 -38.45 -6.56
CA ILE A 916 26.08 -39.23 -5.73
C ILE A 916 24.84 -39.55 -6.55
N ILE A 917 24.36 -40.79 -6.48
CA ILE A 917 23.10 -41.22 -7.09
C ILE A 917 22.18 -41.74 -6.01
N LEU A 918 20.98 -41.15 -5.96
CA LEU A 918 19.92 -41.51 -5.02
C LEU A 918 18.80 -42.22 -5.77
N GLY A 919 18.18 -43.21 -5.12
CA GLY A 919 17.06 -43.96 -5.66
C GLY A 919 16.74 -45.21 -4.83
N GLU A 920 15.92 -46.09 -5.40
CA GLU A 920 15.45 -47.32 -4.77
C GLU A 920 15.69 -48.53 -5.67
N SER A 921 16.04 -49.66 -5.06
CA SER A 921 16.24 -50.93 -5.77
C SER A 921 16.12 -52.13 -4.83
N ASP A 922 15.60 -53.26 -5.36
CA ASP A 922 15.65 -54.55 -4.67
C ASP A 922 17.07 -55.15 -4.76
N VAL A 923 17.55 -55.74 -3.65
CA VAL A 923 18.92 -56.24 -3.46
C VAL A 923 19.34 -57.26 -4.54
N ASN A 924 18.37 -58.00 -5.09
CA ASN A 924 18.60 -59.01 -6.11
C ASN A 924 18.42 -58.51 -7.56
N SER A 925 17.93 -57.27 -7.77
CA SER A 925 17.55 -56.78 -9.09
C SER A 925 18.68 -56.06 -9.85
N LEU A 926 19.74 -55.61 -9.16
CA LEU A 926 20.85 -54.83 -9.76
C LEU A 926 21.84 -55.69 -10.58
N ALA A 927 21.64 -57.00 -10.65
CA ALA A 927 22.52 -57.91 -11.37
C ALA A 927 22.49 -57.63 -12.87
N GLY A 928 23.45 -56.82 -13.34
CA GLY A 928 23.56 -56.40 -14.75
C GLY A 928 23.46 -54.89 -14.97
N ALA A 929 23.09 -54.11 -13.95
CA ALA A 929 23.12 -52.65 -14.03
C ALA A 929 24.58 -52.15 -14.10
N ARG A 930 24.86 -51.22 -15.01
CA ARG A 930 26.19 -50.61 -15.19
C ARG A 930 26.07 -49.10 -15.20
N ILE A 931 27.01 -48.44 -14.55
CA ILE A 931 27.14 -46.99 -14.62
C ILE A 931 28.53 -46.61 -15.09
N ASP A 932 28.56 -45.67 -16.03
CA ASP A 932 29.77 -44.99 -16.44
C ASP A 932 29.54 -43.46 -16.52
N ILE A 933 30.64 -42.72 -16.46
CA ILE A 933 30.69 -41.28 -16.61
C ILE A 933 31.54 -41.02 -17.84
N ALA A 934 30.94 -40.39 -18.84
CA ALA A 934 31.55 -40.12 -20.12
C ALA A 934 31.63 -38.62 -20.41
N VAL A 935 32.61 -38.24 -21.22
CA VAL A 935 32.80 -36.90 -21.80
C VAL A 935 33.09 -37.05 -23.29
N ASP A 936 33.19 -35.93 -24.03
CA ASP A 936 33.46 -35.93 -25.47
C ASP A 936 32.42 -36.74 -26.25
N LYS A 937 31.15 -36.40 -26.01
CA LYS A 937 29.96 -37.01 -26.62
C LYS A 937 29.90 -38.52 -26.44
N GLY A 938 30.28 -38.98 -25.24
CA GLY A 938 30.25 -40.39 -24.87
C GLY A 938 31.46 -41.21 -25.33
N ASN A 939 32.46 -40.60 -26.00
CA ASN A 939 33.62 -41.30 -26.56
C ASN A 939 34.72 -41.59 -25.54
N ARG A 940 34.78 -40.83 -24.44
CA ARG A 940 35.80 -40.99 -23.39
C ARG A 940 35.13 -41.24 -22.05
N ILE A 941 35.30 -42.44 -21.49
CA ILE A 941 34.86 -42.78 -20.13
C ILE A 941 35.93 -42.29 -19.13
N ILE A 942 35.51 -41.53 -18.13
CA ILE A 942 36.36 -40.94 -17.08
C ILE A 942 36.09 -41.50 -15.69
N GLY A 943 35.04 -42.32 -15.56
CA GLY A 943 34.73 -43.06 -14.34
C GLY A 943 33.73 -44.18 -14.62
N GLU A 944 33.83 -45.25 -13.87
CA GLU A 944 32.86 -46.35 -13.86
C GLU A 944 32.50 -46.65 -12.40
N GLY A 945 31.24 -46.98 -12.15
CA GLY A 945 30.73 -47.30 -10.83
C GLY A 945 29.89 -48.56 -10.83
N VAL A 946 29.55 -49.03 -9.63
CA VAL A 946 28.62 -50.14 -9.44
C VAL A 946 27.53 -49.65 -8.50
N LEU A 947 26.27 -49.73 -8.94
CA LEU A 947 25.13 -49.40 -8.09
C LEU A 947 25.01 -50.47 -7.00
N THR A 948 24.84 -50.02 -5.76
CA THR A 948 24.53 -50.88 -4.61
C THR A 948 23.07 -50.75 -4.24
N ALA A 949 22.51 -51.77 -3.60
CA ALA A 949 21.16 -51.67 -3.05
C ALA A 949 21.07 -50.46 -2.12
N SER A 950 19.99 -49.69 -2.22
CA SER A 950 19.82 -48.45 -1.46
C SER A 950 19.87 -48.72 0.03
N ASP A 951 20.68 -47.95 0.76
CA ASP A 951 20.67 -47.94 2.23
C ASP A 951 19.48 -47.13 2.78
N GLN A 952 19.40 -46.90 4.08
CA GLN A 952 18.35 -46.06 4.68
C GLN A 952 18.36 -44.60 4.18
N SER A 953 19.43 -44.16 3.53
CA SER A 953 19.56 -42.82 2.94
C SER A 953 19.13 -42.77 1.48
N GLY A 954 18.81 -43.91 0.85
CA GLY A 954 18.48 -43.99 -0.57
C GLY A 954 19.71 -43.88 -1.48
N CYS A 955 20.94 -43.97 -0.94
CA CYS A 955 22.15 -43.82 -1.74
C CYS A 955 22.47 -45.12 -2.49
N LEU A 956 22.49 -45.04 -3.83
CA LEU A 956 22.83 -46.14 -4.74
C LEU A 956 24.28 -46.10 -5.21
N LEU A 957 24.91 -44.92 -5.24
CA LEU A 957 26.31 -44.73 -5.62
C LEU A 957 26.86 -43.45 -4.98
N ASP A 958 28.08 -43.52 -4.45
CA ASP A 958 28.89 -42.35 -4.10
C ASP A 958 30.31 -42.59 -4.63
N MET A 959 30.73 -41.79 -5.62
CA MET A 959 32.05 -41.96 -6.25
C MET A 959 32.72 -40.64 -6.58
N LEU A 960 34.06 -40.68 -6.68
CA LEU A 960 34.87 -39.54 -7.12
C LEU A 960 35.24 -39.68 -8.59
N VAL A 961 35.08 -38.58 -9.33
CA VAL A 961 35.47 -38.46 -10.73
C VAL A 961 36.46 -37.30 -10.86
N ASN A 962 37.59 -37.54 -11.54
CA ASN A 962 38.57 -36.50 -11.83
C ASN A 962 38.40 -36.03 -13.28
N LEU A 963 38.29 -34.71 -13.45
CA LEU A 963 38.33 -34.03 -14.73
C LEU A 963 39.68 -33.33 -14.87
N ASP A 964 40.53 -33.83 -15.75
CA ASP A 964 41.86 -33.25 -15.99
C ASP A 964 41.79 -31.89 -16.71
N GLU A 965 40.75 -31.71 -17.52
CA GLU A 965 40.49 -30.51 -18.33
C GLU A 965 39.02 -30.11 -18.21
N GLN A 966 38.71 -28.86 -18.57
CA GLN A 966 37.32 -28.41 -18.64
C GLN A 966 36.55 -29.27 -19.66
N CYS A 967 35.43 -29.86 -19.25
CA CYS A 967 34.51 -30.56 -20.13
C CYS A 967 33.30 -29.70 -20.43
N THR A 968 32.65 -29.90 -21.58
CA THR A 968 31.43 -29.18 -21.95
C THR A 968 30.17 -30.04 -21.87
N ASP A 969 30.32 -31.35 -21.69
CA ASP A 969 29.28 -32.34 -21.94
C ASP A 969 29.37 -33.59 -21.05
N LEU A 970 29.74 -33.44 -19.77
CA LEU A 970 29.79 -34.58 -18.84
C LEU A 970 28.43 -35.28 -18.78
N GLU A 971 28.48 -36.59 -19.03
CA GLU A 971 27.34 -37.48 -19.18
C GLU A 971 27.47 -38.63 -18.18
N VAL A 972 26.47 -38.81 -17.33
CA VAL A 972 26.27 -39.97 -16.47
C VAL A 972 25.33 -40.93 -17.21
N ARG A 973 25.74 -42.18 -17.41
CA ARG A 973 24.95 -43.19 -18.13
C ARG A 973 24.69 -44.39 -17.24
N ILE A 974 23.43 -44.79 -17.11
CA ILE A 974 23.00 -45.97 -16.35
C ILE A 974 22.31 -46.93 -17.31
N TRP A 975 22.96 -48.08 -17.54
CA TRP A 975 22.41 -49.18 -18.32
C TRP A 975 21.82 -50.25 -17.40
N VAL A 976 20.70 -50.84 -17.78
CA VAL A 976 20.00 -51.90 -17.03
C VAL A 976 19.64 -53.09 -17.95
N SER A 977 19.64 -54.30 -17.39
CA SER A 977 19.20 -55.53 -18.06
C SER A 977 17.69 -55.74 -17.98
N GLU A 978 17.14 -56.69 -18.74
CA GLU A 978 15.73 -57.07 -18.65
C GLU A 978 15.35 -57.47 -17.22
N ASN A 979 14.14 -57.08 -16.79
CA ASN A 979 13.60 -57.33 -15.45
C ASN A 979 14.39 -56.71 -14.28
N THR A 980 15.25 -55.71 -14.53
CA THR A 980 15.86 -54.90 -13.47
C THR A 980 14.80 -54.02 -12.80
N ASP A 981 14.73 -54.03 -11.48
CA ASP A 981 13.86 -53.17 -10.68
C ASP A 981 14.69 -52.08 -9.99
N LEU A 982 14.77 -50.93 -10.65
CA LEU A 982 15.58 -49.79 -10.24
C LEU A 982 14.81 -48.50 -10.53
N THR A 983 14.79 -47.63 -9.53
CA THR A 983 14.25 -46.28 -9.61
C THR A 983 15.35 -45.31 -9.24
N ILE A 984 15.62 -44.32 -10.10
CA ILE A 984 16.56 -43.23 -9.81
C ILE A 984 15.77 -41.99 -9.44
N SER A 985 16.06 -41.45 -8.26
CA SER A 985 15.46 -40.23 -7.76
C SER A 985 16.31 -39.00 -8.08
N MET A 986 17.64 -39.06 -7.89
CA MET A 986 18.50 -37.89 -8.09
C MET A 986 19.94 -38.26 -8.46
N ILE A 987 20.58 -37.38 -9.23
CA ILE A 987 22.01 -37.33 -9.46
C ILE A 987 22.54 -36.01 -8.87
N GLU A 988 23.50 -36.09 -7.96
CA GLU A 988 24.24 -34.93 -7.43
C GLU A 988 25.68 -34.94 -7.92
N ILE A 989 26.17 -33.79 -8.39
CA ILE A 989 27.56 -33.58 -8.79
C ILE A 989 28.10 -32.35 -8.08
N SER A 990 29.05 -32.53 -7.18
CA SER A 990 29.65 -31.45 -6.40
C SER A 990 31.16 -31.43 -6.56
N ARG A 991 31.78 -30.24 -6.59
CA ARG A 991 33.25 -30.13 -6.65
C ARG A 991 33.82 -30.40 -5.25
N ARG A 992 34.73 -31.35 -5.13
CA ARG A 992 35.53 -31.57 -3.91
C ARG A 992 36.68 -30.56 -3.88
N LYS A 993 36.79 -29.83 -2.77
CA LYS A 993 37.99 -29.03 -2.46
C LYS A 993 39.03 -29.97 -1.86
N ASP A 994 40.27 -29.97 -2.36
CA ASP A 994 41.34 -30.81 -1.83
C ASP A 994 41.69 -30.40 -0.38
N GLU A 995 41.91 -31.38 0.49
CA GLU A 995 42.14 -31.18 1.93
C GLU A 995 43.43 -30.38 2.27
N SER A 996 44.27 -30.06 1.28
CA SER A 996 45.48 -29.25 1.46
C SER A 996 45.23 -27.75 1.66
N GLU A 997 44.00 -27.25 1.50
CA GLU A 997 43.65 -25.84 1.78
C GLU A 997 43.18 -25.58 3.23
N ASN A 998 43.00 -26.62 4.06
CA ASN A 998 42.43 -26.50 5.42
C ASN A 998 43.45 -26.44 6.58
N LEU A 999 44.75 -26.31 6.30
CA LEU A 999 45.78 -26.13 7.33
C LEU A 999 46.09 -24.65 7.61
N VAL A 1000 45.09 -23.88 8.05
CA VAL A 1000 45.33 -22.66 8.83
C VAL A 1000 44.37 -22.63 10.03
N GLU A 1001 44.95 -22.92 11.20
CA GLU A 1001 44.49 -22.63 12.56
C GLU A 1001 43.18 -23.22 13.09
N ILE A 1002 43.27 -24.40 13.71
CA ILE A 1002 42.58 -24.65 14.98
C ILE A 1002 43.57 -25.31 15.94
N THR A 1003 44.10 -24.53 16.89
CA THR A 1003 44.71 -25.07 18.11
C THR A 1003 43.62 -25.22 19.18
N SER A 1004 43.40 -26.48 19.58
CA SER A 1004 42.93 -26.98 20.88
C SER A 1004 41.98 -26.10 21.72
N THR A 1005 40.74 -26.55 21.90
CA THR A 1005 40.17 -26.71 23.26
C THR A 1005 38.98 -27.70 23.26
N GLU A 1006 39.20 -28.77 24.04
CA GLU A 1006 38.27 -29.60 24.82
C GLU A 1006 36.93 -30.11 24.25
N LYS A 1007 36.90 -31.44 24.08
CA LYS A 1007 35.72 -32.30 24.03
C LYS A 1007 34.88 -32.18 25.30
N LYS A 1008 33.58 -31.88 25.16
CA LYS A 1008 32.53 -32.38 26.06
C LYS A 1008 31.41 -33.00 25.24
N VAL A 1009 31.31 -34.33 25.36
CA VAL A 1009 30.16 -35.14 24.97
C VAL A 1009 29.07 -34.97 26.04
N LEU A 1010 27.78 -34.91 25.67
CA LEU A 1010 26.60 -35.43 26.39
C LEU A 1010 25.35 -35.28 25.46
N PRO A 1011 24.25 -36.05 25.67
CA PRO A 1011 23.62 -36.86 24.62
C PRO A 1011 22.20 -36.44 24.22
N LEU A 1012 21.68 -37.12 23.19
CA LEU A 1012 20.30 -37.12 22.69
C LEU A 1012 19.24 -37.14 23.82
N ASN A 1013 18.26 -36.22 23.78
CA ASN A 1013 16.84 -36.54 23.88
C ASN A 1013 15.87 -35.38 23.57
N GLN A 1014 14.75 -35.82 23.00
CA GLN A 1014 13.45 -35.24 22.60
C GLN A 1014 12.83 -34.04 23.35
N THR A 1015 11.89 -33.42 22.62
CA THR A 1015 10.71 -32.58 22.97
C THR A 1015 10.79 -31.04 22.96
N ASP A 1016 9.73 -30.48 22.38
CA ASP A 1016 9.36 -29.09 22.07
C ASP A 1016 9.79 -27.98 23.05
N GLN A 1017 10.25 -26.85 22.50
CA GLN A 1017 9.66 -25.50 22.63
C GLN A 1017 10.70 -24.36 22.39
N GLN A 1018 10.30 -23.40 21.53
CA GLN A 1018 10.82 -22.04 21.29
C GLN A 1018 12.14 -21.82 20.52
N PRO A 1019 12.18 -20.90 19.53
CA PRO A 1019 13.42 -20.51 18.87
C PRO A 1019 14.20 -19.48 19.72
N ILE A 1020 15.43 -19.85 20.05
CA ILE A 1020 16.44 -18.96 20.64
C ILE A 1020 17.11 -18.16 19.51
N PHE A 1021 17.09 -16.83 19.63
CA PHE A 1021 17.76 -15.89 18.73
C PHE A 1021 19.28 -16.11 18.70
N TYR A 1022 19.84 -16.44 17.53
CA TYR A 1022 21.28 -16.35 17.27
C TYR A 1022 21.58 -15.12 16.40
N ASN A 1023 22.09 -14.07 17.05
CA ASN A 1023 22.73 -12.94 16.39
C ASN A 1023 24.25 -13.13 16.45
N GLN A 1024 24.88 -13.51 15.34
CA GLN A 1024 26.34 -13.47 15.15
C GLN A 1024 26.63 -13.04 13.70
N PRO A 1025 27.49 -12.02 13.47
CA PRO A 1025 27.85 -11.56 12.13
C PRO A 1025 28.99 -12.41 11.55
N PHE A 1026 28.82 -12.92 10.33
CA PHE A 1026 29.89 -13.62 9.61
C PHE A 1026 30.60 -12.69 8.62
N THR A 1027 31.90 -12.51 8.86
CA THR A 1027 32.89 -11.95 7.93
C THR A 1027 33.32 -13.01 6.91
N ALA A 1028 33.19 -12.73 5.62
CA ALA A 1028 33.69 -13.58 4.54
C ALA A 1028 35.10 -13.13 4.12
N THR A 1029 36.05 -14.05 4.13
CA THR A 1029 37.37 -13.94 3.50
C THR A 1029 37.42 -14.96 2.36
N TYR A 1030 37.89 -14.59 1.17
CA TYR A 1030 38.69 -15.39 0.21
C TYR A 1030 38.69 -14.73 -1.18
N VAL A 1031 39.86 -14.23 -1.61
CA VAL A 1031 40.31 -14.17 -3.02
C VAL A 1031 41.84 -14.29 -2.99
N GLU A 1032 42.39 -15.24 -3.74
CA GLU A 1032 43.43 -15.05 -4.77
C GLU A 1032 44.21 -16.35 -5.02
N ASN A 1033 44.19 -16.81 -6.28
CA ASN A 1033 45.37 -17.29 -7.00
C ASN A 1033 45.01 -17.62 -8.45
N MET A 1034 45.42 -16.75 -9.39
CA MET A 1034 45.76 -17.12 -10.76
C MET A 1034 46.65 -16.02 -11.37
N GLU A 1035 47.97 -16.24 -11.36
CA GLU A 1035 48.87 -15.80 -12.43
C GLU A 1035 50.07 -16.75 -12.50
N SER A 1036 50.12 -17.59 -13.54
CA SER A 1036 51.40 -18.09 -14.08
C SER A 1036 51.25 -18.57 -15.52
N ALA A 1037 52.17 -18.08 -16.36
CA ALA A 1037 52.44 -18.43 -17.77
C ALA A 1037 51.40 -17.92 -18.78
N GLY A 1038 51.63 -16.88 -19.59
CA GLY A 1038 52.85 -16.44 -20.26
C GLY A 1038 52.78 -16.84 -21.74
N VAL A 1039 52.54 -15.87 -22.66
CA VAL A 1039 53.04 -15.77 -24.05
C VAL A 1039 52.42 -14.54 -24.75
N LYS A 1040 53.22 -13.94 -25.64
CA LYS A 1040 53.23 -12.58 -26.23
C LYS A 1040 52.00 -12.13 -27.04
N ILE A 1041 51.68 -10.85 -26.93
CA ILE A 1041 50.84 -10.06 -27.87
C ILE A 1041 51.77 -9.11 -28.67
N PRO A 1042 51.66 -9.00 -30.01
CA PRO A 1042 52.37 -7.97 -30.79
C PRO A 1042 51.62 -6.64 -30.79
N GLU A 1043 52.38 -5.55 -30.84
CA GLU A 1043 51.94 -4.15 -30.90
C GLU A 1043 51.01 -3.86 -32.08
N GLN A 1044 49.92 -3.10 -31.85
CA GLN A 1044 49.53 -2.00 -32.75
C GLN A 1044 48.60 -0.98 -32.07
N ASN A 1045 48.86 0.28 -32.44
CA ASN A 1045 48.35 1.56 -31.93
C ASN A 1045 46.83 1.71 -31.76
N SER A 1046 46.46 2.46 -30.72
CA SER A 1046 45.78 3.77 -30.75
C SER A 1046 44.64 3.90 -29.74
N SER A 1047 44.66 5.04 -29.04
CA SER A 1047 43.60 5.72 -28.27
C SER A 1047 42.21 5.06 -28.26
N ASP A 1048 41.77 4.61 -27.08
CA ASP A 1048 40.46 4.91 -26.46
C ASP A 1048 40.14 3.89 -25.35
N SER A 1049 39.96 4.36 -24.10
CA SER A 1049 39.22 3.61 -23.06
C SER A 1049 38.88 4.50 -21.85
N LEU A 1050 37.75 5.19 -21.95
CA LEU A 1050 36.87 5.52 -20.83
C LEU A 1050 35.50 4.95 -21.22
N VAL A 1051 35.23 3.70 -20.81
CA VAL A 1051 33.95 3.04 -21.08
C VAL A 1051 32.96 3.42 -19.99
N LEU A 1052 32.13 4.43 -20.29
CA LEU A 1052 30.85 4.68 -19.62
C LEU A 1052 29.77 3.78 -20.23
N ILE A 1053 28.89 3.32 -19.35
CA ILE A 1053 27.70 2.51 -19.61
C ILE A 1053 26.79 3.21 -20.63
N GLN A 1054 26.65 2.64 -21.82
CA GLN A 1054 25.60 2.94 -22.80
C GLN A 1054 24.65 1.74 -22.90
N PRO A 1055 23.31 1.93 -22.92
CA PRO A 1055 22.40 0.99 -23.54
C PRO A 1055 22.21 1.35 -25.03
N VAL A 1056 22.49 0.40 -25.92
CA VAL A 1056 22.12 0.49 -27.35
C VAL A 1056 20.80 -0.25 -27.56
N LEU A 1057 19.75 0.51 -27.88
CA LEU A 1057 18.61 0.05 -28.66
C LEU A 1057 18.85 0.49 -30.11
N ASN A 1058 19.30 -0.44 -30.95
CA ASN A 1058 19.32 -0.29 -32.40
C ASN A 1058 18.25 -1.19 -33.01
N ARG A 1059 17.21 -0.58 -33.58
CA ARG A 1059 16.60 -0.89 -34.90
C ARG A 1059 15.38 0.01 -35.13
N PHE A 1060 15.64 1.24 -35.58
CA PHE A 1060 14.70 2.01 -36.41
C PHE A 1060 15.54 2.87 -37.35
N SER A 1061 15.75 2.37 -38.57
CA SER A 1061 16.13 3.19 -39.71
C SER A 1061 15.79 2.42 -40.99
N ASP A 1062 14.54 2.55 -41.43
CA ASP A 1062 14.24 2.61 -42.86
C ASP A 1062 12.81 3.10 -43.04
N GLU A 1063 12.65 4.41 -43.23
CA GLU A 1063 11.52 4.96 -43.95
C GLU A 1063 11.91 6.34 -44.51
N SER A 1064 12.42 6.34 -45.74
CA SER A 1064 12.39 7.51 -46.60
C SER A 1064 11.49 7.19 -47.79
N LYS A 1065 10.28 7.77 -47.84
CA LYS A 1065 9.64 8.36 -49.04
C LYS A 1065 8.14 8.67 -48.81
N ILE A 1066 7.79 9.94 -49.10
CA ILE A 1066 6.54 10.40 -49.76
C ILE A 1066 5.26 10.40 -48.85
N THR A 1067 4.43 11.44 -48.67
CA THR A 1067 4.30 12.84 -49.11
C THR A 1067 3.28 13.55 -48.21
N LYS A 1068 3.38 14.89 -48.13
CA LYS A 1068 2.39 15.84 -47.57
C LYS A 1068 0.94 15.56 -47.99
N THR A 1069 -0.03 15.67 -47.08
CA THR A 1069 -1.13 16.66 -47.18
C THR A 1069 -1.95 16.80 -45.88
N GLU A 1070 -2.52 18.00 -45.76
CA GLU A 1070 -3.21 18.67 -44.66
C GLU A 1070 -4.42 17.93 -44.04
N CYS A 1071 -4.64 18.12 -42.73
CA CYS A 1071 -5.92 17.87 -42.07
C CYS A 1071 -6.49 19.18 -41.51
N SER A 1072 -7.71 19.52 -41.95
CA SER A 1072 -8.64 20.43 -41.27
C SER A 1072 -9.82 19.62 -40.71
N PRO A 1073 -10.50 20.09 -39.64
CA PRO A 1073 -11.38 19.27 -38.82
C PRO A 1073 -12.85 19.42 -39.21
N ILE A 1074 -13.65 18.33 -39.22
CA ILE A 1074 -15.11 18.41 -39.32
C ILE A 1074 -15.80 17.36 -38.44
N THR A 1075 -16.40 17.88 -37.37
CA THR A 1075 -17.80 17.76 -36.92
C THR A 1075 -18.60 16.47 -37.17
N LEU A 1076 -19.13 15.96 -36.05
CA LEU A 1076 -20.20 14.97 -35.93
C LEU A 1076 -21.54 15.46 -36.51
N THR A 1077 -22.16 14.63 -37.34
CA THR A 1077 -23.61 14.63 -37.59
C THR A 1077 -24.13 13.20 -37.77
N GLN A 1078 -25.18 12.88 -37.02
CA GLN A 1078 -26.01 11.67 -37.17
C GLN A 1078 -26.91 11.79 -38.42
N SER A 1079 -27.08 10.68 -39.15
CA SER A 1079 -28.36 10.30 -39.76
C SER A 1079 -28.31 8.85 -40.24
N ALA A 1080 -29.36 8.10 -39.91
CA ALA A 1080 -29.64 6.73 -40.32
C ALA A 1080 -30.14 6.64 -41.78
N GLU A 1081 -29.97 5.46 -42.39
CA GLU A 1081 -30.99 4.64 -43.07
C GLU A 1081 -30.35 3.68 -44.10
N ALA A 1082 -30.67 2.38 -44.01
CA ALA A 1082 -31.02 1.52 -45.16
C ALA A 1082 -31.48 0.13 -44.68
N THR A 1083 -32.78 -0.11 -44.88
CA THR A 1083 -33.57 -1.34 -44.79
C THR A 1083 -33.43 -2.25 -46.01
N GLU A 1084 -33.59 -3.56 -45.82
CA GLU A 1084 -34.18 -4.58 -46.74
C GLU A 1084 -34.34 -5.88 -45.93
N ALA A 1085 -35.33 -6.77 -46.04
CA ALA A 1085 -36.74 -6.81 -46.46
C ALA A 1085 -37.31 -8.19 -45.99
N SER A 1086 -38.63 -8.36 -46.11
CA SER A 1086 -39.49 -9.55 -45.83
C SER A 1086 -40.04 -9.65 -44.39
N GLY A 1087 -41.33 -9.89 -44.14
CA GLY A 1087 -42.49 -10.10 -45.00
C GLY A 1087 -43.69 -10.56 -44.16
N CYS A 1088 -44.76 -9.76 -44.18
CA CYS A 1088 -46.18 -10.13 -44.12
C CYS A 1088 -46.71 -11.05 -43.00
N LYS A 1089 -47.58 -10.51 -42.13
CA LYS A 1089 -48.90 -11.12 -41.85
C LYS A 1089 -49.93 -10.10 -41.38
N GLN A 1090 -51.12 -10.25 -41.95
CA GLN A 1090 -52.33 -9.43 -41.90
C GLN A 1090 -53.04 -9.45 -40.54
N MET A 1091 -53.80 -8.39 -40.26
CA MET A 1091 -55.24 -8.33 -39.85
C MET A 1091 -55.46 -7.00 -39.12
N SER A 1092 -55.91 -5.93 -39.78
CA SER A 1092 -57.30 -5.56 -40.13
C SER A 1092 -58.21 -5.23 -38.94
N ASN A 1093 -58.63 -3.95 -38.90
CA ASN A 1093 -59.99 -3.45 -38.62
C ASN A 1093 -60.55 -3.57 -37.18
N ASP A 1094 -61.32 -2.65 -36.60
CA ASP A 1094 -61.83 -1.32 -36.97
C ASP A 1094 -62.60 -0.76 -35.74
N SER A 1095 -62.92 0.53 -35.77
CA SER A 1095 -64.15 1.15 -35.21
C SER A 1095 -64.31 1.43 -33.69
N SER A 1096 -64.14 2.73 -33.36
CA SER A 1096 -65.13 3.67 -32.78
C SER A 1096 -66.21 3.21 -31.77
N LYS A 1097 -66.30 3.88 -30.60
CA LYS A 1097 -67.38 4.84 -30.20
C LYS A 1097 -67.45 5.13 -28.68
N SER A 1098 -67.27 6.42 -28.35
CA SER A 1098 -68.02 7.30 -27.41
C SER A 1098 -68.82 6.74 -26.21
N LYS A 1099 -68.55 7.29 -25.00
CA LYS A 1099 -69.41 8.22 -24.19
C LYS A 1099 -68.79 8.42 -22.78
N GLU A 1100 -68.37 9.64 -22.43
CA GLU A 1100 -69.04 10.62 -21.53
C GLU A 1100 -69.30 10.15 -20.08
N VAL A 1101 -68.72 10.86 -19.08
CA VAL A 1101 -69.39 11.49 -17.90
C VAL A 1101 -68.41 12.48 -17.19
N GLY A 1102 -68.85 13.73 -16.94
CA GLY A 1102 -68.75 14.37 -15.61
C GLY A 1102 -67.61 15.35 -15.21
N VAL A 1103 -67.74 16.63 -15.59
CA VAL A 1103 -67.84 17.85 -14.76
C VAL A 1103 -66.96 18.08 -13.48
N GLN A 1104 -66.08 19.08 -13.63
CA GLN A 1104 -65.67 20.23 -12.77
C GLN A 1104 -64.70 20.21 -11.55
N PRO A 1105 -63.88 21.30 -11.42
CA PRO A 1105 -62.87 21.54 -10.37
C PRO A 1105 -63.30 22.58 -9.32
N THR A 1106 -62.61 22.65 -8.17
CA THR A 1106 -62.61 23.83 -7.26
C THR A 1106 -61.27 24.00 -6.51
N THR A 1107 -60.80 25.25 -6.45
CA THR A 1107 -59.74 25.86 -5.60
C THR A 1107 -60.44 26.58 -4.41
N PRO A 1108 -59.83 27.48 -3.58
CA PRO A 1108 -58.47 27.70 -3.02
C PRO A 1108 -58.50 28.06 -1.50
N TYR A 1109 -57.40 28.52 -0.86
CA TYR A 1109 -57.43 29.74 0.01
C TYR A 1109 -56.02 30.35 0.27
N LYS A 1110 -55.99 31.69 0.24
CA LYS A 1110 -54.86 32.64 0.41
C LYS A 1110 -54.80 33.18 1.86
N THR A 1111 -53.66 33.80 2.24
CA THR A 1111 -53.52 35.19 2.79
C THR A 1111 -52.06 35.46 3.23
N LYS A 1112 -51.44 36.65 3.25
CA LYS A 1112 -51.57 37.98 2.59
C LYS A 1112 -50.40 38.89 3.07
N LEU A 1113 -49.92 39.80 2.19
CA LEU A 1113 -49.33 41.17 2.43
C LEU A 1113 -47.94 41.31 3.10
N SER A 1114 -47.02 42.23 2.75
CA SER A 1114 -47.06 43.47 1.92
C SER A 1114 -45.65 44.03 1.53
N SER A 1115 -45.52 44.53 0.29
CA SER A 1115 -44.86 45.78 -0.21
C SER A 1115 -43.42 46.18 0.25
N ASN A 1116 -42.50 46.73 -0.55
CA ASN A 1116 -42.62 47.78 -1.58
C ASN A 1116 -41.25 48.11 -2.23
N LYS A 1117 -41.24 48.46 -3.54
CA LYS A 1117 -40.31 49.37 -4.29
C LYS A 1117 -38.83 48.90 -4.50
N ARG A 1118 -38.16 49.08 -5.64
CA ARG A 1118 -38.30 50.03 -6.77
C ARG A 1118 -37.49 49.54 -8.00
N LYS A 1119 -37.98 49.89 -9.19
CA LYS A 1119 -37.46 49.65 -10.56
C LYS A 1119 -36.21 50.48 -10.93
N ARG A 1120 -35.39 49.95 -11.86
CA ARG A 1120 -34.76 50.56 -13.09
C ARG A 1120 -33.47 49.78 -13.42
N ALA A 1121 -33.08 49.45 -14.64
CA ALA A 1121 -33.67 49.54 -15.98
C ALA A 1121 -32.86 48.58 -16.89
N GLU A 1122 -33.54 48.00 -17.89
CA GLU A 1122 -32.98 47.17 -18.96
C GLU A 1122 -32.14 47.97 -19.98
N ALA A 1123 -31.35 47.19 -20.72
CA ALA A 1123 -30.90 47.37 -22.09
C ALA A 1123 -29.57 48.11 -22.30
N ASP A 1124 -28.53 47.33 -22.62
CA ASP A 1124 -28.17 47.26 -24.04
C ASP A 1124 -27.63 45.90 -24.50
N ARG A 1125 -27.97 45.58 -25.74
CA ARG A 1125 -27.96 44.26 -26.38
C ARG A 1125 -26.74 44.11 -27.29
N LYS A 1126 -26.28 42.85 -27.42
CA LYS A 1126 -25.63 42.24 -28.61
C LYS A 1126 -24.19 42.64 -28.97
N LYS A 1127 -23.29 41.65 -28.82
CA LYS A 1127 -22.51 40.98 -29.89
C LYS A 1127 -21.79 39.78 -29.22
N LYS A 1128 -22.23 38.52 -29.41
CA LYS A 1128 -21.69 37.55 -30.39
C LYS A 1128 -20.17 37.76 -30.58
N ARG A 1129 -19.30 36.86 -30.13
CA ARG A 1129 -19.31 35.40 -30.36
C ARG A 1129 -18.51 34.69 -29.28
#